data_AF-A0A913YRD2-F1
#
_entry.id   AF-A0A913YRD2-F1
#
_cell.length_a   1.000
_cell.length_b   1.000
_cell.length_c   1.000
_cell.angle_alpha   90.00
_cell.angle_beta   90.00
_cell.angle_gamma   90.00
#
_symmetry.space_group_name_H-M   'P 1'
#
loop_
_entity.id
_entity.type
_entity.pdbx_description
1 polymer ?
#
loop_
_entity_poly.entity_id
_entity_poly.type
_entity_poly.pdbx_seq_one_letter_code
_entity_poly.pdbx_strand_id
1 'polypeptide(L)'
;MGDFYIRLAIWDSESIEELDSLLNLFNSDERDMDLTILGLQTRVRLLEQALRNNDSSRDLDVGPDEARRDDAAIFDTTDDPMDAIDQSGGRMEKRRHDELDSSEDVNAHSPKRQRTLSSTGLPAAANSPVLTDLPPNTKPLYRIKGVSEVNVQKFKTRGMNYDVQFSDIAAHGVDELHPILNNAFEGIIDDITTGMPAHDQVRLVLSTNQLDYPIALPFMRRDQLTAERLLSRVEQVLQSHESFTLNETVHINFYHVSMPQGSGSKRRRTINLQKHLSEKRCIIQIQNDDALCLARALVVAKAKLSNDPAVKQIANSRRPLQRRLAEQLHHDAGVLIGPCGLEEVKRFQEHLQDYQINIVSAHLFNAVIYSGPDKDQRIYLYHHDNHYDVITSMPAFFSRKLFCHHCNKAYDHDADHICKHKCNICFKGPCDLVKWIYCEECNRYFKNQQCFDNHNQLNEAGSSLCLRYVKCKFCHKIIKRINQEPEAHHCGEIKCNTCKQFADPDHQCYMQPVDDESENANSNTNDPKFLFFDYETTQETGTHIPNLIIVQNQNGDEHVFNGENANIKFCNWLFSAENEDAICFAHNLQKFDGYFILSYLNKQGICPSVIMNGGKILSIDVREQNIKFLDSMAFLPMRLSAFPKTFGFDELKKGYFPHHFNTPNNQSYIGPLPDASFYDPDGMSPSVRDQFYQWYNDLKSRNYEFNMEIEITEYCRSDVDILRKSCLEFRRLFMETTDIDPFAKCITIASACNLVFRKNFLQPNTIAIIPPLGYRPQDKQSAIALKWLSYVSEKENIYIRHARNTGEQRIGPYRVDGFHEGSNTVYEFNGDFWHGCKCFARGTKNPINGKTMQELYKETLQRRDYLIRQGYKVVEKWECELKKELSEDPEIKEYFDKNVIATEPLEPRHALFGGRTNATRLYYKAQESEKIKYVDFTRYDLYDWFCNLL
;
A
#
# COMPACT_ATOMS: atom_id res chain seq x y z
N MET A 1 -8.88 36.64 4.78
CA MET A 1 -8.67 35.88 6.03
C MET A 1 -7.84 34.61 5.82
N GLY A 2 -8.11 33.78 4.81
CA GLY A 2 -7.25 32.62 4.48
C GLY A 2 -5.79 32.98 4.16
N ASP A 3 -5.57 34.15 3.56
CA ASP A 3 -4.24 34.65 3.17
C ASP A 3 -3.35 35.09 4.36
N PHE A 4 -3.94 35.28 5.55
CA PHE A 4 -3.21 35.66 6.76
C PHE A 4 -2.73 34.44 7.56
N TYR A 5 -3.47 33.32 7.50
CA TYR A 5 -3.12 32.08 8.20
C TYR A 5 -2.00 31.29 7.48
N ILE A 6 -1.92 31.37 6.15
CA ILE A 6 -0.84 30.75 5.38
C ILE A 6 0.50 31.45 5.63
N ARG A 7 0.48 32.78 5.85
CA ARG A 7 1.70 33.57 6.11
C ARG A 7 2.34 33.30 7.48
N LEU A 8 1.63 32.68 8.42
CA LEU A 8 2.18 32.25 9.71
C LEU A 8 2.89 30.87 9.65
N ALA A 9 2.69 30.09 8.59
CA ALA A 9 3.19 28.72 8.49
C ALA A 9 4.53 28.57 7.75
N ILE A 10 5.10 29.65 7.19
CA ILE A 10 6.33 29.63 6.40
C ILE A 10 7.23 30.78 6.87
N TRP A 11 7.99 30.56 7.95
CA TRP A 11 9.12 31.42 8.33
C TRP A 11 10.42 30.63 8.13
N ASP A 12 11.13 30.94 7.04
CA ASP A 12 12.51 30.52 6.78
C ASP A 12 13.47 31.65 7.21
N SER A 13 14.60 31.30 7.78
CA SER A 13 15.52 32.16 8.55
C SER A 13 16.41 33.13 7.75
N GLU A 14 16.06 33.48 6.50
CA GLU A 14 16.95 34.27 5.61
C GLU A 14 16.44 35.66 5.20
N SER A 15 15.44 36.23 5.87
CA SER A 15 14.91 37.57 5.54
C SER A 15 14.89 38.55 6.73
N ILE A 16 15.96 38.57 7.52
CA ILE A 16 16.14 39.50 8.65
C ILE A 16 16.56 40.92 8.19
N GLU A 17 17.16 41.08 7.01
CA GLU A 17 17.68 42.40 6.57
C GLU A 17 16.60 43.39 6.10
N GLU A 18 15.41 42.92 5.69
CA GLU A 18 14.30 43.83 5.30
C GLU A 18 13.48 44.35 6.50
N LEU A 19 13.61 43.72 7.67
CA LEU A 19 12.96 44.16 8.92
C LEU A 19 13.73 45.31 9.60
N ASP A 20 15.06 45.36 9.47
CA ASP A 20 15.88 46.46 10.02
C ASP A 20 15.63 47.81 9.35
N SER A 21 15.23 47.80 8.06
CA SER A 21 14.83 49.01 7.34
C SER A 21 13.50 49.59 7.85
N LEU A 22 12.59 48.75 8.33
CA LEU A 22 11.26 49.16 8.82
C LEU A 22 11.27 49.50 10.32
N LEU A 23 12.19 48.91 11.11
CA LEU A 23 12.34 49.17 12.54
C LEU A 23 13.11 50.47 12.85
N ASN A 24 13.91 50.99 11.91
CA ASN A 24 14.64 52.26 12.11
C ASN A 24 13.77 53.53 12.08
N LEU A 25 12.45 53.42 11.85
CA LEU A 25 11.53 54.55 11.84
C LEU A 25 10.88 54.86 13.21
N PHE A 26 11.15 54.04 14.24
CA PHE A 26 10.57 54.21 15.58
C PHE A 26 11.58 53.92 16.69
N ASN A 27 12.62 54.75 16.78
CA ASN A 27 13.49 54.80 17.96
C ASN A 27 13.16 56.06 18.78
N SER A 28 12.38 55.90 19.85
CA SER A 28 12.54 56.70 21.08
C SER A 28 11.83 56.03 22.25
N ASP A 29 12.65 55.58 23.19
CA ASP A 29 12.43 55.38 24.62
C ASP A 29 11.45 54.32 25.17
N GLU A 30 12.04 53.56 26.09
CA GLU A 30 11.55 52.57 27.04
C GLU A 30 10.07 52.68 27.48
N ARG A 31 9.30 51.65 27.07
CA ARG A 31 8.29 50.85 27.82
C ARG A 31 7.22 50.40 26.83
N ASP A 32 6.88 49.10 26.77
CA ASP A 32 5.49 48.60 26.63
C ASP A 32 5.38 47.12 26.20
N MET A 33 4.66 46.33 27.01
CA MET A 33 4.05 45.06 26.61
C MET A 33 2.50 45.16 26.59
N ASP A 34 1.94 46.30 26.99
CA ASP A 34 0.48 46.56 27.03
C ASP A 34 -0.11 47.10 25.72
N LEU A 35 0.73 47.54 24.76
CA LEU A 35 0.25 48.10 23.48
C LEU A 35 -0.28 47.06 22.49
N THR A 36 0.11 45.79 22.62
CA THR A 36 -0.31 44.72 21.69
C THR A 36 -1.79 44.35 21.88
N ILE A 37 -2.30 44.41 23.11
CA ILE A 37 -3.70 44.14 23.44
C ILE A 37 -4.59 45.34 23.08
N LEU A 38 -4.13 46.56 23.33
CA LEU A 38 -4.88 47.78 22.97
C LEU A 38 -4.98 47.97 21.44
N GLY A 39 -3.93 47.59 20.70
CA GLY A 39 -3.93 47.58 19.23
C GLY A 39 -4.89 46.55 18.62
N LEU A 40 -5.02 45.38 19.24
CA LEU A 40 -5.99 44.35 18.85
C LEU A 40 -7.44 44.77 19.16
N GLN A 41 -7.69 45.34 20.35
CA GLN A 41 -9.02 45.83 20.73
C GLN A 41 -9.50 47.01 19.86
N THR A 42 -8.58 47.89 19.44
CA THR A 42 -8.89 49.01 18.55
C THR A 42 -9.20 48.53 17.13
N ARG A 43 -8.51 47.50 16.63
CA ARG A 43 -8.76 46.88 15.32
C ARG A 43 -10.09 46.11 15.27
N VAL A 44 -10.47 45.43 16.36
CA VAL A 44 -11.78 44.76 16.47
C VAL A 44 -12.93 45.78 16.45
N ARG A 45 -12.81 46.90 17.18
CA ARG A 45 -13.84 47.96 17.17
C ARG A 45 -14.00 48.63 15.80
N LEU A 46 -12.92 48.85 15.06
CA LEU A 46 -12.98 49.39 13.70
C LEU A 46 -13.60 48.38 12.70
N LEU A 47 -13.37 47.08 12.89
CA LEU A 47 -14.01 46.01 12.12
C LEU A 47 -15.52 45.90 12.40
N GLU A 48 -15.95 46.02 13.66
CA GLU A 48 -17.38 46.06 14.02
C GLU A 48 -18.10 47.29 13.46
N GLN A 49 -17.40 48.44 13.37
CA GLN A 49 -17.95 49.67 12.79
C GLN A 49 -18.04 49.61 11.26
N ALA A 50 -17.10 48.91 10.59
CA ALA A 50 -17.14 48.67 9.15
C ALA A 50 -18.24 47.67 8.75
N LEU A 51 -18.52 46.66 9.58
CA LEU A 51 -19.59 45.69 9.34
C LEU A 51 -20.99 46.30 9.47
N ARG A 52 -21.21 47.25 10.39
CA ARG A 52 -22.50 47.95 10.54
C ARG A 52 -22.82 48.91 9.39
N ASN A 53 -21.81 49.41 8.68
CA ASN A 53 -21.99 50.35 7.57
C ASN A 53 -22.23 49.66 6.21
N ASN A 54 -22.12 48.33 6.14
CA ASN A 54 -22.33 47.55 4.91
C ASN A 54 -23.75 46.95 4.78
N ASP A 55 -24.61 47.12 5.80
CA ASP A 55 -25.98 46.57 5.85
C ASP A 55 -27.05 47.54 5.29
N SER A 56 -26.64 48.67 4.70
CA SER A 56 -27.57 49.71 4.22
C SER A 56 -27.53 49.96 2.71
N SER A 57 -27.38 48.91 1.89
CA SER A 57 -27.70 49.03 0.47
C SER A 57 -28.02 47.69 -0.21
N ARG A 58 -29.31 47.34 -0.29
CA ARG A 58 -30.04 46.92 -1.51
C ARG A 58 -31.28 46.08 -1.14
N ASP A 59 -32.36 46.78 -0.82
CA ASP A 59 -33.72 46.34 -1.18
C ASP A 59 -33.99 46.78 -2.63
N LEU A 60 -34.59 45.90 -3.45
CA LEU A 60 -35.53 46.20 -4.54
C LEU A 60 -36.07 44.89 -5.16
N ASP A 61 -37.22 44.45 -4.62
CA ASP A 61 -38.51 44.07 -5.25
C ASP A 61 -38.67 43.16 -6.50
N VAL A 62 -39.85 42.49 -6.53
CA VAL A 62 -40.58 41.72 -7.59
C VAL A 62 -40.16 40.24 -7.80
N GLY A 63 -40.98 39.17 -7.76
CA GLY A 63 -42.42 38.86 -7.64
C GLY A 63 -42.64 37.37 -8.08
N PRO A 64 -43.70 36.64 -7.66
CA PRO A 64 -43.86 35.17 -7.88
C PRO A 64 -44.86 34.80 -9.02
N ASP A 65 -45.11 33.48 -9.19
CA ASP A 65 -46.10 32.78 -10.09
C ASP A 65 -45.51 32.16 -11.38
N GLU A 66 -45.95 31.02 -11.93
CA GLU A 66 -47.00 30.03 -11.62
C GLU A 66 -46.76 28.76 -12.51
N ALA A 67 -47.55 27.73 -12.22
CA ALA A 67 -47.65 26.41 -12.85
C ALA A 67 -47.83 26.35 -14.38
N ARG A 68 -47.57 25.16 -14.97
CA ARG A 68 -48.39 24.60 -16.05
C ARG A 68 -48.33 23.08 -16.14
N ARG A 69 -49.54 22.50 -16.21
CA ARG A 69 -49.92 21.11 -16.51
C ARG A 69 -50.04 20.89 -18.02
N ASP A 70 -50.40 19.64 -18.36
CA ASP A 70 -51.12 19.15 -19.57
C ASP A 70 -50.20 18.40 -20.55
N ASP A 71 -50.56 17.28 -21.19
CA ASP A 71 -51.57 16.21 -21.02
C ASP A 71 -51.34 15.22 -22.20
N ALA A 72 -51.83 13.98 -22.06
CA ALA A 72 -52.28 13.06 -23.14
C ALA A 72 -51.25 12.50 -24.17
N ALA A 73 -51.39 11.33 -24.81
CA ALA A 73 -52.24 10.14 -24.69
C ALA A 73 -51.69 9.02 -25.63
N ILE A 74 -51.88 7.77 -25.19
CA ILE A 74 -52.28 6.53 -25.92
C ILE A 74 -51.90 6.35 -27.40
N PHE A 75 -51.19 5.24 -27.72
CA PHE A 75 -51.57 4.32 -28.82
C PHE A 75 -51.09 2.89 -28.53
N ASP A 76 -51.99 1.94 -28.77
CA ASP A 76 -51.87 0.48 -28.71
C ASP A 76 -51.63 -0.06 -30.14
N THR A 77 -50.85 -1.15 -30.27
CA THR A 77 -51.07 -2.32 -31.16
C THR A 77 -49.84 -3.23 -31.23
N THR A 78 -50.02 -4.44 -30.69
CA THR A 78 -49.55 -5.80 -31.06
C THR A 78 -48.63 -6.02 -32.29
N ASP A 79 -47.51 -6.73 -32.11
CA ASP A 79 -47.22 -8.10 -32.62
C ASP A 79 -45.71 -8.48 -32.50
N ASP A 80 -45.47 -9.70 -32.02
CA ASP A 80 -44.20 -10.44 -31.83
C ASP A 80 -43.80 -11.21 -33.14
N PRO A 81 -42.67 -11.98 -33.26
CA PRO A 81 -41.48 -12.18 -32.39
C PRO A 81 -40.10 -12.35 -33.14
N MET A 82 -39.05 -12.65 -32.35
CA MET A 82 -37.71 -13.23 -32.70
C MET A 82 -36.67 -12.29 -33.34
N ASP A 83 -35.39 -12.21 -32.95
CA ASP A 83 -34.42 -13.24 -32.53
C ASP A 83 -33.22 -12.66 -31.72
N ALA A 84 -32.60 -13.52 -30.89
CA ALA A 84 -31.50 -13.21 -29.96
C ALA A 84 -30.10 -13.14 -30.61
N ILE A 85 -29.17 -12.40 -29.97
CA ILE A 85 -27.75 -12.74 -29.69
C ILE A 85 -27.18 -11.62 -28.77
N ASP A 86 -27.01 -11.93 -27.48
CA ASP A 86 -26.32 -11.09 -26.47
C ASP A 86 -25.01 -11.81 -26.10
N GLN A 87 -23.87 -11.22 -26.47
CA GLN A 87 -22.54 -11.66 -26.08
C GLN A 87 -22.07 -10.90 -24.84
N SER A 88 -22.04 -11.64 -23.74
CA SER A 88 -21.43 -11.31 -22.45
C SER A 88 -19.98 -10.78 -22.56
N GLY A 89 -19.78 -9.50 -22.27
CA GLY A 89 -18.46 -8.89 -22.05
C GLY A 89 -17.86 -9.34 -20.71
N GLY A 90 -17.09 -10.44 -20.74
CA GLY A 90 -16.22 -10.87 -19.67
C GLY A 90 -14.97 -9.98 -19.58
N ARG A 91 -14.70 -9.46 -18.38
CA ARG A 91 -13.42 -8.83 -18.02
C ARG A 91 -12.33 -9.91 -18.03
N MET A 92 -11.66 -10.10 -19.16
CA MET A 92 -10.47 -10.95 -19.26
C MET A 92 -9.26 -10.21 -18.70
N GLU A 93 -8.74 -10.69 -17.57
CA GLU A 93 -7.33 -10.56 -17.22
C GLU A 93 -6.50 -11.19 -18.33
N LYS A 94 -5.80 -10.36 -19.12
CA LYS A 94 -4.83 -10.81 -20.10
C LYS A 94 -3.67 -11.50 -19.37
N ARG A 95 -3.66 -12.84 -19.44
CA ARG A 95 -2.44 -13.64 -19.38
C ARG A 95 -1.53 -13.19 -20.51
N ARG A 96 -0.38 -12.59 -20.20
CA ARG A 96 0.76 -12.55 -21.13
C ARG A 96 1.63 -13.75 -20.80
N HIS A 97 1.65 -14.73 -21.70
CA HIS A 97 2.78 -15.65 -21.83
C HIS A 97 3.90 -14.88 -22.53
N ASP A 98 5.10 -15.06 -21.99
CA ASP A 98 6.38 -14.67 -22.56
C ASP A 98 6.62 -15.45 -23.86
N GLU A 99 7.14 -14.76 -24.89
CA GLU A 99 8.24 -15.24 -25.74
C GLU A 99 8.77 -14.09 -26.61
N LEU A 100 10.03 -13.74 -26.32
CA LEU A 100 11.14 -13.25 -27.16
C LEU A 100 10.81 -12.68 -28.56
N ASP A 101 11.24 -11.43 -28.81
CA ASP A 101 12.26 -11.22 -29.85
C ASP A 101 13.07 -9.92 -29.66
N SER A 102 14.21 -9.93 -30.32
CA SER A 102 15.51 -9.25 -30.22
C SER A 102 15.64 -7.88 -30.92
N SER A 103 16.85 -7.29 -30.84
CA SER A 103 17.43 -6.08 -31.49
C SER A 103 17.34 -4.75 -30.70
N GLU A 104 18.43 -4.26 -30.06
CA GLU A 104 19.54 -3.41 -30.61
C GLU A 104 19.08 -1.92 -30.77
N ASP A 105 19.79 -0.85 -30.38
CA ASP A 105 21.20 -0.68 -30.02
C ASP A 105 21.56 0.73 -29.45
N VAL A 106 22.72 0.79 -28.79
CA VAL A 106 23.74 1.85 -28.50
C VAL A 106 23.48 3.30 -28.01
N ASN A 107 24.10 3.56 -26.84
CA ASN A 107 25.09 4.60 -26.45
C ASN A 107 24.92 6.11 -26.74
N ALA A 108 25.05 6.93 -25.68
CA ALA A 108 26.09 7.97 -25.58
C ALA A 108 26.29 8.48 -24.13
N HIS A 109 27.55 8.82 -23.83
CA HIS A 109 28.19 8.95 -22.53
C HIS A 109 28.27 10.39 -21.96
N SER A 110 28.40 10.46 -20.62
CA SER A 110 29.22 11.42 -19.81
C SER A 110 28.68 12.83 -19.47
N PRO A 111 29.25 13.54 -18.46
CA PRO A 111 29.68 13.09 -17.11
C PRO A 111 29.37 14.14 -16.00
N LYS A 112 28.85 13.81 -14.81
CA LYS A 112 28.96 14.73 -13.65
C LYS A 112 29.12 14.06 -12.28
N ARG A 113 30.35 14.22 -11.77
CA ARG A 113 30.80 14.49 -10.38
C ARG A 113 30.59 13.41 -9.31
N GLN A 114 31.64 12.60 -9.14
CA GLN A 114 32.03 11.98 -7.87
C GLN A 114 32.16 13.03 -6.76
N ARG A 115 31.48 12.79 -5.64
CA ARG A 115 31.86 13.33 -4.33
C ARG A 115 32.41 12.18 -3.51
N THR A 116 33.72 12.19 -3.32
CA THR A 116 34.46 11.36 -2.38
C THR A 116 34.20 11.85 -0.96
N LEU A 117 33.84 10.96 -0.03
CA LEU A 117 34.04 11.13 1.41
C LEU A 117 34.10 9.74 2.08
N SER A 118 35.33 9.39 2.48
CA SER A 118 35.78 8.60 3.63
C SER A 118 35.03 7.34 4.05
N SER A 119 35.73 6.22 3.87
CA SER A 119 35.61 4.96 4.58
C SER A 119 35.65 5.10 6.10
N THR A 120 34.69 4.52 6.81
CA THR A 120 34.89 3.79 8.09
C THR A 120 33.64 2.99 8.42
N GLY A 121 33.79 1.69 8.70
CA GLY A 121 32.78 0.90 9.43
C GLY A 121 32.17 -0.31 8.72
N LEU A 122 32.98 -1.15 8.08
CA LEU A 122 32.63 -2.56 7.90
C LEU A 122 32.52 -3.22 9.29
N PRO A 123 31.48 -4.01 9.61
CA PRO A 123 31.48 -4.84 10.80
C PRO A 123 32.58 -5.89 10.68
N ALA A 124 33.33 -6.02 11.75
CA ALA A 124 34.46 -6.92 11.90
C ALA A 124 34.09 -8.36 11.51
N ALA A 125 34.96 -8.96 10.70
CA ALA A 125 35.01 -10.39 10.50
C ALA A 125 35.21 -11.10 11.84
N ALA A 126 34.25 -11.94 12.22
CA ALA A 126 34.47 -12.96 13.23
C ALA A 126 34.04 -14.31 12.65
N ASN A 127 35.06 -15.16 12.47
CA ASN A 127 35.04 -16.58 12.18
C ASN A 127 34.75 -16.98 10.73
N SER A 128 35.84 -16.98 9.93
CA SER A 128 36.01 -17.88 8.81
C SER A 128 35.67 -19.33 9.22
N PRO A 129 34.82 -20.06 8.48
CA PRO A 129 34.78 -21.50 8.60
C PRO A 129 36.13 -22.03 8.10
N VAL A 130 36.79 -22.80 8.96
CA VAL A 130 38.00 -23.54 8.65
C VAL A 130 37.70 -24.49 7.48
N LEU A 131 38.29 -24.21 6.33
CA LEU A 131 38.53 -25.19 5.26
C LEU A 131 39.41 -26.30 5.85
N THR A 132 38.81 -27.41 6.26
CA THR A 132 39.55 -28.65 6.50
C THR A 132 39.77 -29.35 5.16
N ASP A 133 41.04 -29.60 4.87
CA ASP A 133 41.60 -30.55 3.89
C ASP A 133 41.75 -30.10 2.43
N LEU A 134 42.53 -29.04 2.20
CA LEU A 134 43.30 -28.89 0.94
C LEU A 134 44.81 -28.79 1.24
N PRO A 135 45.68 -29.45 0.45
CA PRO A 135 47.12 -29.48 0.68
C PRO A 135 47.79 -28.10 0.57
N PRO A 136 48.98 -27.88 1.18
CA PRO A 136 49.48 -26.55 1.56
C PRO A 136 49.95 -25.61 0.43
N ASN A 137 49.53 -25.80 -0.83
CA ASN A 137 50.06 -25.05 -1.97
C ASN A 137 49.07 -24.74 -3.11
N THR A 138 47.75 -24.79 -2.87
CA THR A 138 46.75 -24.42 -3.88
C THR A 138 46.34 -22.95 -3.75
N LYS A 139 46.59 -22.15 -4.81
CA LYS A 139 46.02 -20.79 -4.94
C LYS A 139 44.48 -20.89 -5.09
N PRO A 140 43.68 -20.00 -4.49
CA PRO A 140 42.23 -19.98 -4.68
C PRO A 140 41.89 -19.75 -6.17
N LEU A 141 40.90 -20.49 -6.68
CA LEU A 141 40.51 -20.47 -8.10
C LEU A 141 39.76 -19.20 -8.51
N TYR A 142 39.20 -18.46 -7.55
CA TYR A 142 38.50 -17.19 -7.77
C TYR A 142 38.71 -16.23 -6.60
N ARG A 143 38.45 -14.93 -6.85
CA ARG A 143 38.43 -13.87 -5.83
C ARG A 143 37.29 -12.89 -6.09
N ILE A 144 36.48 -12.62 -5.07
CA ILE A 144 35.45 -11.57 -5.10
C ILE A 144 36.14 -10.21 -4.92
N LYS A 145 36.03 -9.33 -5.93
CA LYS A 145 36.62 -7.97 -5.94
C LYS A 145 35.74 -6.92 -5.28
N GLY A 146 34.41 -7.08 -5.37
CA GLY A 146 33.45 -6.10 -4.90
C GLY A 146 32.04 -6.67 -4.80
N VAL A 147 31.25 -6.15 -3.88
CA VAL A 147 29.83 -6.47 -3.68
C VAL A 147 29.05 -5.16 -3.69
N SER A 148 27.98 -5.09 -4.48
CA SER A 148 27.08 -3.93 -4.51
C SER A 148 25.61 -4.34 -4.47
N GLU A 149 24.78 -3.56 -3.78
CA GLU A 149 23.34 -3.82 -3.64
C GLU A 149 22.57 -3.08 -4.74
N VAL A 150 21.65 -3.76 -5.41
CA VAL A 150 20.80 -3.20 -6.47
C VAL A 150 19.34 -3.39 -6.09
N ASN A 151 18.55 -2.32 -6.19
CA ASN A 151 17.11 -2.41 -5.95
C ASN A 151 16.39 -2.92 -7.20
N VAL A 152 15.70 -4.05 -7.08
CA VAL A 152 15.02 -4.72 -8.19
C VAL A 152 13.54 -4.40 -8.15
N GLN A 153 13.16 -3.28 -8.78
CA GLN A 153 11.81 -2.71 -8.73
C GLN A 153 10.70 -3.70 -9.15
N LYS A 154 10.97 -4.59 -10.11
CA LYS A 154 10.00 -5.59 -10.61
C LYS A 154 9.55 -6.57 -9.53
N PHE A 155 10.42 -6.91 -8.57
CA PHE A 155 10.16 -7.91 -7.53
C PHE A 155 10.09 -7.32 -6.11
N LYS A 156 10.23 -5.99 -5.96
CA LYS A 156 10.29 -5.30 -4.66
C LYS A 156 11.31 -5.94 -3.70
N THR A 157 12.43 -6.43 -4.23
CA THR A 157 13.51 -7.09 -3.47
C THR A 157 14.85 -6.39 -3.70
N ARG A 158 15.85 -6.78 -2.91
CA ARG A 158 17.25 -6.38 -3.03
C ARG A 158 18.00 -7.48 -3.80
N GLY A 159 18.73 -7.10 -4.85
CA GLY A 159 19.69 -7.95 -5.55
C GLY A 159 21.10 -7.62 -5.11
N MET A 160 22.00 -8.60 -5.16
CA MET A 160 23.43 -8.43 -4.86
C MET A 160 24.23 -8.69 -6.13
N ASN A 161 25.10 -7.76 -6.48
CA ASN A 161 26.05 -7.91 -7.58
C ASN A 161 27.42 -8.27 -7.01
N TYR A 162 28.02 -9.35 -7.52
CA TYR A 162 29.35 -9.82 -7.15
C TYR A 162 30.28 -9.71 -8.36
N ASP A 163 31.37 -8.96 -8.19
CA ASP A 163 32.45 -8.91 -9.19
C ASP A 163 33.44 -10.02 -8.89
N VAL A 164 33.47 -11.07 -9.71
CA VAL A 164 34.30 -12.26 -9.49
C VAL A 164 35.42 -12.31 -10.52
N GLN A 165 36.67 -12.36 -10.05
CA GLN A 165 37.82 -12.60 -10.89
C GLN A 165 38.29 -14.05 -10.72
N PHE A 166 38.31 -14.80 -11.81
CA PHE A 166 38.93 -16.13 -11.84
C PHE A 166 40.45 -16.01 -11.98
N SER A 167 41.18 -16.93 -11.36
CA SER A 167 42.63 -17.06 -11.54
C SER A 167 42.92 -17.62 -12.94
N ASP A 168 44.05 -17.24 -13.57
CA ASP A 168 44.46 -17.84 -14.86
C ASP A 168 44.60 -19.36 -14.71
N ILE A 169 43.61 -20.11 -15.21
CA ILE A 169 43.63 -21.57 -15.25
C ILE A 169 44.26 -21.96 -16.60
N ALA A 170 45.52 -22.38 -16.57
CA ALA A 170 46.16 -23.01 -17.72
C ALA A 170 45.66 -24.45 -17.82
N ALA A 171 44.63 -24.70 -18.63
CA ALA A 171 44.11 -26.04 -18.92
C ALA A 171 44.36 -26.39 -20.39
N HIS A 172 44.83 -27.61 -20.66
CA HIS A 172 45.14 -28.09 -22.00
C HIS A 172 44.04 -29.05 -22.50
N GLY A 173 42.79 -28.59 -22.49
CA GLY A 173 41.65 -29.34 -23.02
C GLY A 173 40.34 -29.11 -22.26
N VAL A 174 39.20 -29.36 -22.93
CA VAL A 174 37.84 -29.19 -22.37
C VAL A 174 37.59 -30.14 -21.20
N ASP A 175 38.17 -31.35 -21.25
CA ASP A 175 38.01 -32.39 -20.22
C ASP A 175 38.71 -32.06 -18.89
N GLU A 176 39.76 -31.24 -18.90
CA GLU A 176 40.46 -30.77 -17.69
C GLU A 176 39.84 -29.49 -17.10
N LEU A 177 39.11 -28.72 -17.91
CA LEU A 177 38.50 -27.44 -17.52
C LEU A 177 37.19 -27.62 -16.74
N HIS A 178 36.37 -28.61 -17.12
CA HIS A 178 35.04 -28.84 -16.53
C HIS A 178 35.05 -29.13 -15.01
N PRO A 179 35.93 -29.99 -14.47
CA PRO A 179 35.98 -30.25 -13.03
C PRO A 179 36.46 -29.04 -12.22
N ILE A 180 37.39 -28.27 -12.78
CA ILE A 180 37.95 -27.07 -12.14
C ILE A 180 36.87 -25.97 -12.04
N LEU A 181 36.09 -25.78 -13.10
CA LEU A 181 34.99 -24.82 -13.12
C LEU A 181 33.85 -25.23 -12.19
N ASN A 182 33.53 -26.52 -12.10
CA ASN A 182 32.50 -27.02 -11.20
C ASN A 182 32.84 -26.67 -9.74
N ASN A 183 34.07 -26.96 -9.32
CA ASN A 183 34.54 -26.66 -7.98
C ASN A 183 34.56 -25.14 -7.70
N ALA A 184 34.91 -24.32 -8.69
CA ALA A 184 34.89 -22.86 -8.54
C ALA A 184 33.47 -22.32 -8.38
N PHE A 185 32.51 -22.81 -9.17
CA PHE A 185 31.11 -22.41 -9.07
C PHE A 185 30.41 -22.93 -7.81
N GLU A 186 30.74 -24.13 -7.32
CA GLU A 186 30.25 -24.63 -6.03
C GLU A 186 30.69 -23.71 -4.89
N GLY A 187 31.98 -23.36 -4.85
CA GLY A 187 32.50 -22.42 -3.86
C GLY A 187 31.80 -21.05 -3.91
N ILE A 188 31.57 -20.51 -5.12
CA ILE A 188 30.87 -19.23 -5.30
C ILE A 188 29.42 -19.32 -4.82
N ILE A 189 28.71 -20.40 -5.16
CA ILE A 189 27.31 -20.60 -4.75
C ILE A 189 27.23 -20.75 -3.22
N ASP A 190 28.15 -21.47 -2.59
CA ASP A 190 28.17 -21.63 -1.14
C ASP A 190 28.46 -20.31 -0.42
N ASP A 191 29.46 -19.55 -0.88
CA ASP A 191 29.81 -18.24 -0.32
C ASP A 191 28.65 -17.24 -0.47
N ILE A 192 27.99 -17.19 -1.63
CA ILE A 192 26.88 -16.26 -1.90
C ILE A 192 25.60 -16.68 -1.18
N THR A 193 25.37 -18.00 -0.98
CA THR A 193 24.15 -18.52 -0.33
C THR A 193 24.31 -18.80 1.16
N THR A 194 25.44 -18.46 1.76
CA THR A 194 25.70 -18.64 3.20
C THR A 194 24.66 -17.89 4.03
N GLY A 195 23.96 -18.61 4.91
CA GLY A 195 22.89 -18.06 5.75
C GLY A 195 21.52 -17.94 5.07
N MET A 196 21.39 -18.33 3.80
CA MET A 196 20.11 -18.32 3.08
C MET A 196 19.29 -19.59 3.34
N PRO A 197 17.99 -19.48 3.68
CA PRO A 197 17.11 -20.63 3.77
C PRO A 197 17.01 -21.39 2.43
N ALA A 198 17.05 -22.73 2.48
CA ALA A 198 16.98 -23.60 1.30
C ALA A 198 15.74 -23.40 0.42
N HIS A 199 14.66 -22.82 0.96
CA HIS A 199 13.38 -22.63 0.30
C HIS A 199 13.21 -21.23 -0.33
N ASP A 200 14.17 -20.32 -0.17
CA ASP A 200 14.11 -19.01 -0.80
C ASP A 200 14.33 -19.13 -2.32
N GLN A 201 13.70 -18.23 -3.08
CA GLN A 201 13.92 -18.18 -4.51
C GLN A 201 15.16 -17.36 -4.82
N VAL A 202 16.07 -17.98 -5.58
CA VAL A 202 17.31 -17.38 -6.03
C VAL A 202 17.39 -17.43 -7.55
N ARG A 203 18.07 -16.45 -8.14
CA ARG A 203 18.41 -16.46 -9.56
C ARG A 203 19.82 -15.93 -9.73
N LEU A 204 20.63 -16.68 -10.48
CA LEU A 204 21.99 -16.31 -10.81
C LEU A 204 22.06 -15.90 -12.29
N VAL A 205 22.69 -14.76 -12.55
CA VAL A 205 22.92 -14.26 -13.91
C VAL A 205 24.41 -13.98 -14.06
N LEU A 206 25.04 -14.66 -15.02
CA LEU A 206 26.44 -14.43 -15.40
C LEU A 206 26.48 -13.45 -16.58
N SER A 207 27.35 -12.45 -16.48
CA SER A 207 27.61 -11.49 -17.54
C SER A 207 29.11 -11.25 -17.68
N THR A 208 29.58 -11.18 -18.92
CA THR A 208 30.96 -10.81 -19.28
C THR A 208 30.92 -10.01 -20.59
N ASN A 209 31.96 -9.24 -20.85
CA ASN A 209 32.10 -8.46 -22.08
C ASN A 209 32.29 -9.34 -23.33
N GLN A 210 32.55 -10.64 -23.16
CA GLN A 210 32.73 -11.62 -24.24
C GLN A 210 31.43 -12.33 -24.68
N LEU A 211 30.29 -12.05 -24.04
CA LEU A 211 28.99 -12.64 -24.38
C LEU A 211 28.03 -11.54 -24.87
N ASP A 212 27.40 -11.75 -26.03
CA ASP A 212 26.38 -10.84 -26.57
C ASP A 212 25.15 -10.75 -25.65
N TYR A 213 24.87 -11.81 -24.89
CA TYR A 213 23.77 -11.90 -23.95
C TYR A 213 24.19 -12.54 -22.61
N PRO A 214 23.66 -12.07 -21.47
CA PRO A 214 23.97 -12.65 -20.17
C PRO A 214 23.39 -14.07 -20.04
N ILE A 215 24.15 -14.97 -19.43
CA ILE A 215 23.70 -16.33 -19.12
C ILE A 215 22.87 -16.27 -17.84
N ALA A 216 21.56 -16.28 -18.00
CA ALA A 216 20.63 -16.26 -16.88
C ALA A 216 20.05 -17.66 -16.62
N LEU A 217 20.15 -18.12 -15.38
CA LEU A 217 19.32 -19.22 -14.90
C LEU A 217 17.89 -18.73 -14.63
N PRO A 218 16.86 -19.60 -14.69
CA PRO A 218 15.53 -19.27 -14.20
C PRO A 218 15.55 -19.13 -12.66
N PHE A 219 14.54 -18.46 -12.10
CA PHE A 219 14.35 -18.46 -10.65
C PHE A 219 14.11 -19.89 -10.15
N MET A 220 14.83 -20.29 -9.10
CA MET A 220 14.73 -21.62 -8.51
C MET A 220 14.98 -21.57 -7.00
N ARG A 221 14.67 -22.65 -6.28
CA ARG A 221 14.97 -22.71 -4.84
C ARG A 221 16.49 -22.65 -4.62
N ARG A 222 16.93 -22.10 -3.48
CA ARG A 222 18.35 -22.06 -3.11
C ARG A 222 19.00 -23.45 -3.15
N ASP A 223 18.30 -24.50 -2.73
CA ASP A 223 18.81 -25.88 -2.77
C ASP A 223 18.84 -26.53 -4.16
N GLN A 224 18.20 -25.91 -5.15
CA GLN A 224 18.21 -26.35 -6.55
C GLN A 224 19.28 -25.65 -7.39
N LEU A 225 19.96 -24.64 -6.82
CA LEU A 225 21.06 -23.94 -7.47
C LEU A 225 22.34 -24.75 -7.27
N THR A 226 22.70 -25.56 -8.25
CA THR A 226 23.93 -26.36 -8.26
C THR A 226 24.89 -25.86 -9.34
N ALA A 227 26.19 -26.04 -9.12
CA ALA A 227 27.22 -25.69 -10.09
C ALA A 227 27.06 -26.47 -11.41
N GLU A 228 26.64 -27.74 -11.35
CA GLU A 228 26.34 -28.57 -12.52
C GLU A 228 25.25 -27.95 -13.42
N ARG A 229 24.19 -27.38 -12.83
CA ARG A 229 23.13 -26.71 -13.59
C ARG A 229 23.60 -25.41 -14.22
N LEU A 230 24.47 -24.68 -13.52
CA LEU A 230 25.10 -23.48 -14.06
C LEU A 230 26.01 -23.82 -15.22
N LEU A 231 26.85 -24.84 -15.07
CA LEU A 231 27.75 -25.36 -16.12
C LEU A 231 27.00 -25.84 -17.34
N SER A 232 25.97 -26.68 -17.17
CA SER A 232 25.15 -27.15 -18.29
C SER A 232 24.52 -26.00 -19.09
N ARG A 233 24.11 -24.91 -18.41
CA ARG A 233 23.59 -23.73 -19.09
C ARG A 233 24.69 -22.94 -19.81
N VAL A 234 25.88 -22.85 -19.22
CA VAL A 234 27.05 -22.22 -19.83
C VAL A 234 27.47 -23.00 -21.09
N GLU A 235 27.55 -24.33 -21.02
CA GLU A 235 27.87 -25.20 -22.16
C GLU A 235 26.88 -25.05 -23.32
N GLN A 236 25.58 -25.01 -23.02
CA GLN A 236 24.55 -24.78 -24.05
C GLN A 236 24.70 -23.45 -24.78
N VAL A 237 25.17 -22.41 -24.07
CA VAL A 237 25.40 -21.08 -24.68
C VAL A 237 26.71 -21.09 -25.48
N LEU A 238 27.75 -21.75 -24.97
CA LEU A 238 29.05 -21.86 -25.63
C LEU A 238 29.03 -22.76 -26.89
N GLN A 239 28.09 -23.70 -27.03
CA GLN A 239 27.89 -24.44 -28.28
C GLN A 239 27.56 -23.55 -29.50
N SER A 240 27.24 -22.27 -29.27
CA SER A 240 26.96 -21.28 -30.32
C SER A 240 28.07 -20.24 -30.56
N HIS A 241 29.14 -20.22 -29.75
CA HIS A 241 30.19 -19.18 -29.78
C HIS A 241 31.59 -19.81 -29.81
N GLU A 242 32.45 -19.38 -30.74
CA GLU A 242 33.68 -20.12 -31.11
C GLU A 242 34.89 -19.96 -30.17
N SER A 243 34.84 -19.14 -29.11
CA SER A 243 35.86 -19.16 -28.04
C SER A 243 35.45 -18.33 -26.81
N PHE A 244 35.70 -18.85 -25.61
CA PHE A 244 35.46 -18.17 -24.33
C PHE A 244 36.69 -18.34 -23.42
N THR A 245 37.19 -17.23 -22.85
CA THR A 245 38.39 -17.23 -22.01
C THR A 245 38.09 -16.57 -20.66
N LEU A 246 38.35 -17.28 -19.55
CA LEU A 246 38.02 -16.89 -18.16
C LEU A 246 39.02 -15.89 -17.52
N ASN A 247 39.80 -15.21 -18.35
CA ASN A 247 40.94 -14.39 -17.93
C ASN A 247 40.49 -12.99 -17.49
N GLU A 248 39.21 -12.65 -17.71
CA GLU A 248 38.60 -11.36 -17.41
C GLU A 248 37.63 -11.44 -16.22
N THR A 249 37.27 -10.26 -15.68
CA THR A 249 36.34 -10.20 -14.53
C THR A 249 34.93 -10.56 -14.99
N VAL A 250 34.33 -11.56 -14.36
CA VAL A 250 32.96 -12.01 -14.62
C VAL A 250 32.03 -11.34 -13.61
N HIS A 251 30.97 -10.70 -14.11
CA HIS A 251 29.94 -10.09 -13.28
C HIS A 251 28.86 -11.12 -12.98
N ILE A 252 28.73 -11.49 -11.71
CA ILE A 252 27.71 -12.43 -11.21
C ILE A 252 26.63 -11.62 -10.49
N ASN A 253 25.46 -11.50 -11.10
CA ASN A 253 24.31 -10.87 -10.48
C ASN A 253 23.46 -11.95 -9.80
N PHE A 254 23.36 -11.87 -8.48
CA PHE A 254 22.58 -12.79 -7.67
C PHE A 254 21.33 -12.10 -7.15
N TYR A 255 20.19 -12.62 -7.56
CA TYR A 255 18.88 -12.14 -7.12
C TYR A 255 18.39 -13.05 -6.02
N HIS A 256 18.34 -12.52 -4.80
CA HIS A 256 17.66 -13.17 -3.69
C HIS A 256 16.25 -12.61 -3.57
N VAL A 257 15.27 -13.51 -3.63
CA VAL A 257 13.89 -13.21 -3.31
C VAL A 257 13.58 -13.99 -2.04
N SER A 258 13.70 -13.31 -0.89
CA SER A 258 12.94 -13.71 0.29
C SER A 258 11.47 -13.74 -0.13
N MET A 259 10.74 -14.80 0.18
CA MET A 259 9.35 -14.96 -0.27
C MET A 259 8.35 -14.47 0.81
N PRO A 260 7.74 -13.26 0.71
CA PRO A 260 6.61 -12.88 1.58
C PRO A 260 5.22 -12.75 0.90
N GLN A 261 4.23 -13.29 1.65
CA GLN A 261 2.84 -12.86 1.93
C GLN A 261 1.75 -12.65 0.85
N GLY A 262 0.59 -13.25 1.15
CA GLY A 262 -0.74 -12.90 0.66
C GLY A 262 -1.68 -12.48 1.81
N SER A 263 -2.68 -11.67 1.47
CA SER A 263 -3.52 -10.85 2.34
C SER A 263 -4.71 -11.55 3.02
N GLY A 264 -4.86 -11.30 4.32
CA GLY A 264 -6.15 -11.03 4.97
C GLY A 264 -6.79 -12.17 5.78
N SER A 265 -6.84 -12.02 7.11
CA SER A 265 -7.99 -12.37 7.95
C SER A 265 -7.87 -11.74 9.35
N LYS A 266 -8.81 -10.88 9.76
CA LYS A 266 -9.17 -10.71 11.19
C LYS A 266 -9.88 -12.01 11.65
N ARG A 267 -9.88 -12.50 12.89
CA ARG A 267 -9.61 -11.90 14.22
C ARG A 267 -8.88 -12.91 15.11
N ARG A 268 -7.82 -12.46 15.76
CA ARG A 268 -7.26 -13.04 16.99
C ARG A 268 -7.72 -12.14 18.15
N ARG A 269 -8.33 -12.69 19.21
CA ARG A 269 -8.73 -11.89 20.40
C ARG A 269 -7.59 -11.65 21.39
N THR A 270 -6.53 -12.44 21.29
CA THR A 270 -5.46 -12.51 22.28
C THR A 270 -4.13 -12.39 21.54
N ILE A 271 -3.39 -11.31 21.78
CA ILE A 271 -2.17 -11.00 21.02
C ILE A 271 -1.02 -11.97 21.32
N ASN A 272 -0.91 -12.42 22.57
CA ASN A 272 0.10 -13.38 22.99
C ASN A 272 -0.12 -14.77 22.33
N LEU A 273 0.96 -15.32 21.76
CA LEU A 273 0.95 -16.58 21.02
C LEU A 273 0.42 -17.74 21.86
N GLN A 274 1.07 -17.93 22.99
CA GLN A 274 0.86 -19.03 23.92
C GLN A 274 -0.51 -18.97 24.59
N LYS A 275 -0.93 -17.77 25.04
CA LYS A 275 -2.24 -17.57 25.68
C LYS A 275 -3.38 -17.90 24.72
N HIS A 276 -3.30 -17.41 23.48
CA HIS A 276 -4.28 -17.74 22.44
C HIS A 276 -4.40 -19.24 22.16
N LEU A 277 -3.26 -19.96 22.08
CA LEU A 277 -3.25 -21.39 21.85
C LEU A 277 -3.97 -22.14 22.99
N SER A 278 -3.81 -21.67 24.24
CA SER A 278 -4.48 -22.26 25.40
C SER A 278 -5.98 -21.96 25.48
N GLU A 279 -6.43 -20.80 25.01
CA GLU A 279 -7.84 -20.37 25.06
C GLU A 279 -8.68 -20.92 23.90
N LYS A 280 -8.05 -21.18 22.75
CA LYS A 280 -8.73 -21.67 21.54
C LYS A 280 -9.03 -23.17 21.66
N ARG A 281 -10.29 -23.50 22.01
CA ARG A 281 -10.82 -24.88 22.03
C ARG A 281 -10.67 -25.65 20.72
N CYS A 282 -10.48 -24.96 19.59
CA CYS A 282 -10.28 -25.59 18.29
C CYS A 282 -8.84 -26.07 18.05
N ILE A 283 -7.90 -25.75 18.95
CA ILE A 283 -6.51 -26.19 18.88
C ILE A 283 -6.28 -27.25 19.95
N ILE A 284 -5.71 -28.40 19.56
CA ILE A 284 -5.22 -29.41 20.50
C ILE A 284 -3.71 -29.22 20.58
N GLN A 285 -3.25 -28.74 21.73
CA GLN A 285 -1.83 -28.55 21.98
C GLN A 285 -1.11 -29.89 22.15
N ILE A 286 -0.06 -30.11 21.39
CA ILE A 286 0.80 -31.28 21.53
C ILE A 286 1.89 -30.95 22.55
N GLN A 287 1.82 -31.57 23.73
CA GLN A 287 2.87 -31.40 24.72
C GLN A 287 3.87 -32.53 24.56
N ASN A 288 5.12 -32.20 24.23
CA ASN A 288 6.20 -33.17 24.10
C ASN A 288 7.55 -32.54 24.43
N ASP A 289 8.47 -33.38 24.91
CA ASP A 289 9.88 -33.09 25.21
C ASP A 289 10.83 -33.73 24.18
N ASP A 290 10.27 -34.43 23.19
CA ASP A 290 10.98 -35.10 22.11
C ASP A 290 10.91 -34.33 20.77
N ALA A 291 11.60 -34.82 19.74
CA ALA A 291 11.58 -34.20 18.41
C ALA A 291 10.39 -34.64 17.53
N LEU A 292 9.36 -35.30 18.09
CA LEU A 292 8.30 -36.01 17.34
C LEU A 292 6.97 -35.27 17.28
N CYS A 293 6.96 -33.95 17.49
CA CYS A 293 5.73 -33.15 17.56
C CYS A 293 4.84 -33.31 16.31
N LEU A 294 5.41 -33.34 15.10
CA LEU A 294 4.66 -33.53 13.85
C LEU A 294 3.92 -34.87 13.81
N ALA A 295 4.64 -35.98 14.05
CA ALA A 295 4.06 -37.32 14.01
C ALA A 295 3.01 -37.51 15.13
N ARG A 296 3.27 -36.97 16.32
CA ARG A 296 2.28 -36.94 17.43
C ARG A 296 1.03 -36.16 17.03
N ALA A 297 1.18 -35.00 16.39
CA ALA A 297 0.05 -34.20 15.91
C ALA A 297 -0.77 -34.95 14.85
N LEU A 298 -0.11 -35.62 13.89
CA LEU A 298 -0.78 -36.43 12.86
C LEU A 298 -1.58 -37.59 13.45
N VAL A 299 -1.01 -38.31 14.42
CA VAL A 299 -1.71 -39.41 15.11
C VAL A 299 -2.95 -38.91 15.85
N VAL A 300 -2.86 -37.79 16.56
CA VAL A 300 -3.99 -37.18 17.27
C VAL A 300 -5.07 -36.70 16.29
N ALA A 301 -4.66 -36.05 15.19
CA ALA A 301 -5.59 -35.58 14.16
C ALA A 301 -6.32 -36.75 13.49
N LYS A 302 -5.59 -37.81 13.13
CA LYS A 302 -6.15 -39.03 12.53
C LYS A 302 -7.18 -39.68 13.44
N ALA A 303 -6.83 -39.91 14.71
CA ALA A 303 -7.73 -40.49 15.70
C ALA A 303 -9.01 -39.65 15.87
N LYS A 304 -8.88 -38.31 15.84
CA LYS A 304 -10.02 -37.40 15.97
C LYS A 304 -10.97 -37.45 14.77
N LEU A 305 -10.42 -37.54 13.54
CA LEU A 305 -11.21 -37.65 12.31
C LEU A 305 -11.90 -39.02 12.20
N SER A 306 -11.25 -40.10 12.64
CA SER A 306 -11.82 -41.45 12.63
C SER A 306 -12.80 -41.72 13.79
N ASN A 307 -13.05 -40.74 14.67
CA ASN A 307 -13.83 -40.89 15.90
C ASN A 307 -13.38 -42.09 16.77
N ASP A 308 -12.06 -42.30 16.87
CA ASP A 308 -11.52 -43.43 17.63
C ASP A 308 -11.92 -43.32 19.13
N PRO A 309 -12.48 -44.38 19.74
CA PRO A 309 -12.85 -44.38 21.15
C PRO A 309 -11.67 -44.08 22.10
N ALA A 310 -10.43 -44.29 21.64
CA ALA A 310 -9.20 -44.00 22.37
C ALA A 310 -8.65 -42.58 22.16
N VAL A 311 -9.31 -41.67 21.41
CA VAL A 311 -8.81 -40.29 21.14
C VAL A 311 -8.36 -39.56 22.41
N LYS A 312 -9.12 -39.66 23.51
CA LYS A 312 -8.75 -39.02 24.78
C LYS A 312 -7.46 -39.58 25.39
N GLN A 313 -7.15 -40.85 25.12
CA GLN A 313 -5.93 -41.50 25.59
C GLN A 313 -4.74 -41.19 24.66
N ILE A 314 -5.00 -41.09 23.35
CA ILE A 314 -4.01 -40.76 22.32
C ILE A 314 -3.62 -39.27 22.36
N ALA A 315 -4.56 -38.37 22.67
CA ALA A 315 -4.29 -36.94 22.84
C ALA A 315 -3.60 -36.59 24.16
N ASN A 316 -3.52 -37.54 25.11
CA ASN A 316 -2.88 -37.31 26.40
C ASN A 316 -1.38 -37.60 26.31
N SER A 317 -0.58 -36.53 26.24
CA SER A 317 0.89 -36.57 26.17
C SER A 317 1.58 -37.32 27.30
N ARG A 318 0.95 -37.43 28.48
CA ARG A 318 1.49 -38.16 29.64
C ARG A 318 1.44 -39.67 29.47
N ARG A 319 0.73 -40.18 28.46
CA ARG A 319 0.61 -41.62 28.20
C ARG A 319 1.58 -42.04 27.07
N PRO A 320 2.23 -43.20 27.21
CA PRO A 320 3.21 -43.68 26.21
C PRO A 320 2.56 -44.05 24.87
N LEU A 321 1.24 -44.19 24.81
CA LEU A 321 0.51 -44.60 23.60
C LEU A 321 0.69 -43.59 22.45
N GLN A 322 0.64 -42.28 22.72
CA GLN A 322 0.84 -41.24 21.70
C GLN A 322 2.24 -41.34 21.08
N ARG A 323 3.26 -41.54 21.93
CA ARG A 323 4.66 -41.69 21.52
C ARG A 323 4.87 -42.93 20.65
N ARG A 324 4.37 -44.08 21.11
CA ARG A 324 4.51 -45.36 20.38
C ARG A 324 3.88 -45.30 18.99
N LEU A 325 2.68 -44.73 18.88
CA LEU A 325 2.00 -44.55 17.59
C LEU A 325 2.74 -43.58 16.67
N ALA A 326 3.35 -42.52 17.23
CA ALA A 326 4.17 -41.59 16.46
C ALA A 326 5.47 -42.25 15.95
N GLU A 327 6.16 -43.04 16.79
CA GLU A 327 7.35 -43.82 16.39
C GLU A 327 7.01 -44.86 15.32
N GLN A 328 5.86 -45.53 15.44
CA GLN A 328 5.34 -46.44 14.40
C GLN A 328 5.06 -45.71 13.09
N LEU A 329 4.44 -44.53 13.14
CA LEU A 329 4.16 -43.74 11.94
C LEU A 329 5.46 -43.33 11.21
N HIS A 330 6.52 -42.99 11.94
CA HIS A 330 7.84 -42.73 11.35
C HIS A 330 8.40 -43.95 10.63
N HIS A 331 8.33 -45.12 11.26
CA HIS A 331 8.78 -46.38 10.67
C HIS A 331 7.98 -46.72 9.41
N ASP A 332 6.66 -46.64 9.47
CA ASP A 332 5.77 -47.04 8.37
C ASP A 332 5.82 -46.07 7.17
N ALA A 333 6.09 -44.79 7.42
CA ALA A 333 6.27 -43.77 6.39
C ALA A 333 7.71 -43.66 5.86
N GLY A 334 8.67 -44.45 6.40
CA GLY A 334 10.08 -44.36 6.00
C GLY A 334 10.74 -43.01 6.32
N VAL A 335 10.30 -42.35 7.39
CA VAL A 335 10.82 -41.05 7.85
C VAL A 335 11.72 -41.27 9.06
N LEU A 336 12.96 -40.80 9.00
CA LEU A 336 13.89 -40.89 10.13
C LEU A 336 13.32 -40.20 11.37
N ILE A 337 13.49 -40.82 12.54
CA ILE A 337 13.05 -40.28 13.83
C ILE A 337 13.90 -39.05 14.15
N GLY A 338 13.28 -37.86 14.16
CA GLY A 338 13.96 -36.59 14.33
C GLY A 338 13.05 -35.39 14.08
N PRO A 339 13.59 -34.15 14.14
CA PRO A 339 12.81 -32.95 13.87
C PRO A 339 12.30 -32.97 12.42
N CYS A 340 11.01 -32.67 12.24
CA CYS A 340 10.34 -32.79 10.95
C CYS A 340 9.97 -31.42 10.36
N GLY A 341 10.32 -31.20 9.10
CA GLY A 341 9.92 -30.06 8.28
C GLY A 341 8.91 -30.46 7.20
N LEU A 342 8.79 -29.63 6.16
CA LEU A 342 7.83 -29.84 5.07
C LEU A 342 8.15 -31.04 4.18
N GLU A 343 9.41 -31.46 4.08
CA GLU A 343 9.78 -32.64 3.28
C GLU A 343 9.32 -33.94 3.97
N GLU A 344 9.44 -34.02 5.30
CA GLU A 344 8.87 -35.11 6.08
C GLU A 344 7.34 -35.10 6.00
N VAL A 345 6.70 -33.93 6.00
CA VAL A 345 5.25 -33.80 5.77
C VAL A 345 4.83 -34.41 4.42
N LYS A 346 5.62 -34.24 3.36
CA LYS A 346 5.34 -34.88 2.05
C LYS A 346 5.44 -36.40 2.13
N ARG A 347 6.44 -36.95 2.81
CA ARG A 347 6.58 -38.40 3.00
C ARG A 347 5.43 -38.98 3.83
N PHE A 348 5.02 -38.28 4.90
CA PHE A 348 3.81 -38.66 5.65
C PHE A 348 2.55 -38.57 4.80
N GLN A 349 2.46 -37.60 3.88
CA GLN A 349 1.35 -37.48 2.93
C GLN A 349 1.31 -38.65 1.92
N GLU A 350 2.46 -39.14 1.46
CA GLU A 350 2.55 -40.30 0.58
C GLU A 350 2.08 -41.60 1.27
N HIS A 351 2.34 -41.72 2.57
CA HIS A 351 1.89 -42.85 3.39
C HIS A 351 0.40 -42.72 3.76
N LEU A 352 -0.07 -41.53 4.15
CA LEU A 352 -1.46 -41.25 4.54
C LEU A 352 -2.34 -40.86 3.34
N GLN A 353 -2.51 -41.78 2.39
CA GLN A 353 -3.18 -41.52 1.11
C GLN A 353 -4.68 -41.17 1.22
N ASP A 354 -5.32 -41.53 2.33
CA ASP A 354 -6.74 -41.23 2.59
C ASP A 354 -6.97 -39.80 3.10
N TYR A 355 -5.91 -39.12 3.54
CA TYR A 355 -5.98 -37.81 4.19
C TYR A 355 -5.27 -36.75 3.36
N GLN A 356 -5.78 -35.52 3.39
CA GLN A 356 -5.07 -34.33 2.90
C GLN A 356 -4.45 -33.60 4.10
N ILE A 357 -3.12 -33.60 4.19
CA ILE A 357 -2.40 -32.88 5.23
C ILE A 357 -2.25 -31.41 4.82
N ASN A 358 -2.63 -30.50 5.71
CA ASN A 358 -2.51 -29.06 5.53
C ASN A 358 -1.75 -28.45 6.71
N ILE A 359 -0.74 -27.63 6.42
CA ILE A 359 0.07 -26.95 7.44
C ILE A 359 -0.23 -25.46 7.42
N VAL A 360 -0.60 -24.90 8.58
CA VAL A 360 -0.87 -23.49 8.82
C VAL A 360 0.27 -22.90 9.62
N SER A 361 0.87 -21.79 9.20
CA SER A 361 2.06 -21.23 9.87
C SER A 361 1.76 -19.94 10.64
N ALA A 362 2.14 -19.90 11.92
CA ALA A 362 2.09 -18.70 12.75
C ALA A 362 3.01 -17.59 12.20
N HIS A 363 4.23 -17.97 11.83
CA HIS A 363 5.27 -17.07 11.29
C HIS A 363 4.84 -16.42 9.97
N LEU A 364 3.91 -17.05 9.24
CA LEU A 364 3.32 -16.51 8.01
C LEU A 364 1.86 -16.06 8.22
N PHE A 365 1.57 -15.45 9.38
CA PHE A 365 0.28 -14.82 9.69
C PHE A 365 -0.90 -15.77 9.51
N ASN A 366 -0.73 -17.02 9.93
CA ASN A 366 -1.71 -18.09 9.84
C ASN A 366 -2.05 -18.52 8.39
N ALA A 367 -1.14 -18.32 7.44
CA ALA A 367 -1.30 -18.81 6.07
C ALA A 367 -1.14 -20.33 6.01
N VAL A 368 -1.87 -20.97 5.09
CA VAL A 368 -1.63 -22.38 4.74
C VAL A 368 -0.38 -22.46 3.87
N ILE A 369 0.68 -23.07 4.38
CA ILE A 369 2.01 -23.14 3.75
C ILE A 369 2.23 -24.45 2.97
N TYR A 370 1.41 -25.46 3.25
CA TYR A 370 1.41 -26.74 2.56
C TYR A 370 0.00 -27.31 2.52
N SER A 371 -0.38 -27.88 1.38
CA SER A 371 -1.60 -28.66 1.18
C SER A 371 -1.26 -29.86 0.31
N GLY A 372 -1.51 -31.07 0.83
CA GLY A 372 -1.40 -32.30 0.06
C GLY A 372 -2.47 -32.43 -1.04
N PRO A 373 -2.49 -33.55 -1.78
CA PRO A 373 -3.51 -33.85 -2.78
C PRO A 373 -4.93 -33.72 -2.21
N ASP A 374 -5.89 -33.25 -3.01
CA ASP A 374 -7.26 -33.03 -2.54
C ASP A 374 -7.92 -34.37 -2.14
N LYS A 375 -8.39 -34.43 -0.89
CA LYS A 375 -9.05 -35.59 -0.28
C LYS A 375 -10.18 -35.10 0.61
N ASP A 376 -11.18 -35.95 0.83
CA ASP A 376 -12.34 -35.62 1.65
C ASP A 376 -11.95 -35.45 3.13
N GLN A 377 -11.05 -36.29 3.64
CA GLN A 377 -10.57 -36.20 5.02
C GLN A 377 -9.36 -35.26 5.11
N ARG A 378 -9.54 -34.10 5.73
CA ARG A 378 -8.52 -33.05 5.81
C ARG A 378 -7.95 -32.91 7.21
N ILE A 379 -6.63 -33.05 7.33
CA ILE A 379 -5.88 -32.79 8.57
C ILE A 379 -5.31 -31.38 8.49
N TYR A 380 -5.54 -30.56 9.51
CA TYR A 380 -4.93 -29.24 9.64
C TYR A 380 -4.00 -29.21 10.86
N LEU A 381 -2.74 -28.82 10.64
CA LEU A 381 -1.75 -28.65 11.70
C LEU A 381 -1.30 -27.19 11.78
N TYR A 382 -1.02 -26.70 12.98
CA TYR A 382 -0.54 -25.36 13.24
C TYR A 382 0.95 -25.37 13.60
N HIS A 383 1.78 -24.79 12.74
CA HIS A 383 3.23 -24.71 12.90
C HIS A 383 3.64 -23.35 13.49
N HIS A 384 4.30 -23.37 14.65
CA HIS A 384 4.81 -22.19 15.35
C HIS A 384 6.01 -22.57 16.22
N ASP A 385 7.00 -21.69 16.37
CA ASP A 385 8.19 -21.94 17.22
C ASP A 385 8.84 -23.33 17.05
N ASN A 386 8.93 -23.83 15.80
CA ASN A 386 9.41 -25.18 15.45
C ASN A 386 8.61 -26.33 16.09
N HIS A 387 7.33 -26.09 16.35
CA HIS A 387 6.38 -27.00 16.99
C HIS A 387 5.10 -27.14 16.14
N TYR A 388 4.40 -28.27 16.27
CA TYR A 388 3.16 -28.58 15.53
C TYR A 388 2.01 -28.95 16.47
N ASP A 389 0.94 -28.16 16.40
CA ASP A 389 -0.34 -28.43 17.07
C ASP A 389 -1.42 -28.88 16.08
N VAL A 390 -2.55 -29.42 16.57
CA VAL A 390 -3.65 -29.86 15.70
C VAL A 390 -4.77 -28.80 15.68
N ILE A 391 -5.19 -28.40 14.48
CA ILE A 391 -6.39 -27.56 14.26
C ILE A 391 -7.57 -28.46 13.94
N THR A 392 -8.60 -28.41 14.80
CA THR A 392 -9.82 -29.21 14.64
C THR A 392 -10.91 -28.52 13.82
N SER A 393 -10.85 -27.19 13.67
CA SER A 393 -11.82 -26.41 12.89
C SER A 393 -11.20 -25.11 12.37
N MET A 394 -11.06 -25.02 11.04
CA MET A 394 -10.54 -23.83 10.36
C MET A 394 -11.43 -22.58 10.52
N PRO A 395 -12.77 -22.65 10.41
CA PRO A 395 -13.63 -21.51 10.70
C PRO A 395 -13.45 -20.98 12.13
N ALA A 396 -13.40 -21.87 13.14
CA ALA A 396 -13.21 -21.48 14.54
C ALA A 396 -11.81 -20.91 14.81
N PHE A 397 -10.80 -21.45 14.12
CA PHE A 397 -9.42 -20.97 14.18
C PHE A 397 -9.32 -19.51 13.71
N PHE A 398 -9.87 -19.18 12.53
CA PHE A 398 -9.92 -17.81 12.01
C PHE A 398 -10.99 -16.91 12.65
N SER A 399 -11.81 -17.45 13.56
CA SER A 399 -12.94 -16.74 14.16
C SER A 399 -13.96 -16.25 13.13
N ARG A 400 -14.27 -17.08 12.12
CA ARG A 400 -15.24 -16.80 11.03
C ARG A 400 -16.33 -17.85 10.97
N LYS A 401 -17.43 -17.52 10.29
CA LYS A 401 -18.53 -18.48 10.09
C LYS A 401 -18.16 -19.59 9.12
N LEU A 402 -17.42 -19.28 8.05
CA LEU A 402 -17.14 -20.20 6.95
C LEU A 402 -15.65 -20.15 6.55
N PHE A 403 -15.18 -21.24 5.93
CA PHE A 403 -13.84 -21.36 5.38
C PHE A 403 -13.88 -22.11 4.05
N CYS A 404 -13.13 -21.65 3.05
CA CYS A 404 -13.00 -22.33 1.77
C CYS A 404 -11.67 -23.09 1.74
N HIS A 405 -11.77 -24.42 1.70
CA HIS A 405 -10.62 -25.33 1.68
C HIS A 405 -9.84 -25.31 0.35
N HIS A 406 -10.47 -24.88 -0.76
CA HIS A 406 -9.80 -24.85 -2.08
C HIS A 406 -8.96 -23.59 -2.30
N CYS A 407 -9.32 -22.47 -1.70
CA CYS A 407 -8.60 -21.20 -1.87
C CYS A 407 -7.96 -20.70 -0.57
N ASN A 408 -8.11 -21.47 0.52
CA ASN A 408 -7.59 -21.16 1.85
C ASN A 408 -8.03 -19.80 2.41
N LYS A 409 -9.30 -19.41 2.15
CA LYS A 409 -9.86 -18.14 2.63
C LYS A 409 -11.02 -18.36 3.61
N ALA A 410 -10.97 -17.65 4.73
CA ALA A 410 -12.07 -17.55 5.69
C ALA A 410 -13.00 -16.38 5.31
N TYR A 411 -14.30 -16.54 5.53
CA TYR A 411 -15.32 -15.53 5.19
C TYR A 411 -16.56 -15.70 6.07
N ASP A 412 -17.40 -14.66 6.17
CA ASP A 412 -18.60 -14.72 6.99
C ASP A 412 -19.87 -15.00 6.19
N HIS A 413 -19.93 -14.57 4.92
CA HIS A 413 -21.11 -14.72 4.06
C HIS A 413 -20.70 -15.26 2.68
N ASP A 414 -21.53 -16.13 2.08
CA ASP A 414 -21.23 -16.76 0.79
C ASP A 414 -21.00 -15.76 -0.36
N ALA A 415 -21.69 -14.61 -0.32
CA ALA A 415 -21.55 -13.57 -1.34
C ALA A 415 -20.19 -12.84 -1.30
N ASP A 416 -19.46 -12.92 -0.18
CA ASP A 416 -18.16 -12.25 0.00
C ASP A 416 -17.02 -13.09 -0.59
N HIS A 417 -17.30 -14.33 -0.98
CA HIS A 417 -16.30 -15.29 -1.40
C HIS A 417 -16.45 -15.70 -2.87
N ILE A 418 -15.47 -15.31 -3.69
CA ILE A 418 -15.38 -15.68 -5.10
C ILE A 418 -14.22 -16.67 -5.25
N CYS A 419 -14.51 -17.88 -5.74
CA CYS A 419 -13.51 -18.87 -6.11
C CYS A 419 -13.99 -19.74 -7.27
N LYS A 420 -13.06 -20.45 -7.93
CA LYS A 420 -13.35 -21.32 -9.08
C LYS A 420 -14.37 -22.44 -8.77
N HIS A 421 -14.51 -22.78 -7.49
CA HIS A 421 -15.39 -23.86 -7.02
C HIS A 421 -16.77 -23.35 -6.56
N LYS A 422 -17.05 -22.05 -6.68
CA LYS A 422 -18.37 -21.46 -6.43
C LYS A 422 -18.88 -20.74 -7.66
N CYS A 423 -20.16 -20.91 -7.97
CA CYS A 423 -20.80 -20.18 -9.06
C CYS A 423 -20.96 -18.70 -8.72
N ASN A 424 -20.45 -17.84 -9.59
CA ASN A 424 -20.47 -16.38 -9.44
C ASN A 424 -21.88 -15.78 -9.59
N ILE A 425 -22.87 -16.58 -10.00
CA ILE A 425 -24.24 -16.16 -10.31
C ILE A 425 -25.18 -16.49 -9.14
N CYS A 426 -25.11 -17.72 -8.63
CA CYS A 426 -25.95 -18.21 -7.52
C CYS A 426 -25.21 -18.38 -6.19
N PHE A 427 -23.89 -18.14 -6.14
CA PHE A 427 -23.02 -18.18 -4.94
C PHE A 427 -22.94 -19.52 -4.18
N LYS A 428 -23.46 -20.61 -4.74
CA LYS A 428 -23.42 -21.95 -4.13
C LYS A 428 -22.31 -22.83 -4.72
N GLY A 429 -22.66 -23.91 -5.41
CA GLY A 429 -21.70 -24.88 -5.98
C GLY A 429 -21.19 -24.47 -7.36
N PRO A 430 -20.28 -25.27 -7.96
CA PRO A 430 -19.94 -25.13 -9.36
C PRO A 430 -21.21 -25.37 -10.19
N CYS A 431 -21.50 -24.46 -11.12
CA CYS A 431 -22.60 -24.62 -12.05
C CYS A 431 -22.02 -24.73 -13.46
N ASP A 432 -22.24 -25.89 -14.06
CA ASP A 432 -21.92 -26.13 -15.47
C ASP A 432 -22.93 -25.42 -16.36
N LEU A 433 -22.44 -24.93 -17.50
CA LEU A 433 -23.29 -24.31 -18.49
C LEU A 433 -23.98 -25.41 -19.32
N VAL A 434 -25.26 -25.65 -19.05
CA VAL A 434 -26.09 -26.60 -19.82
C VAL A 434 -27.02 -25.80 -20.73
N LYS A 435 -27.78 -24.87 -20.17
CA LYS A 435 -28.73 -24.01 -20.89
C LYS A 435 -28.94 -22.73 -20.10
N TRP A 436 -28.83 -21.58 -20.76
CA TRP A 436 -29.18 -20.31 -20.14
C TRP A 436 -30.68 -20.24 -19.86
N ILE A 437 -31.03 -19.98 -18.62
CA ILE A 437 -32.40 -19.77 -18.15
C ILE A 437 -32.53 -18.31 -17.73
N TYR A 438 -33.53 -17.63 -18.28
CA TYR A 438 -33.82 -16.23 -17.99
C TYR A 438 -34.82 -16.12 -16.84
N CYS A 439 -34.59 -15.18 -15.93
CA CYS A 439 -35.55 -14.81 -14.88
C CYS A 439 -36.17 -13.45 -15.22
N GLU A 440 -37.51 -13.39 -15.28
CA GLU A 440 -38.25 -12.17 -15.61
C GLU A 440 -38.29 -11.16 -14.46
N GLU A 441 -38.22 -11.62 -13.21
CA GLU A 441 -38.28 -10.73 -12.03
C GLU A 441 -36.98 -9.95 -11.81
N CYS A 442 -35.82 -10.59 -12.01
CA CYS A 442 -34.52 -9.94 -11.82
C CYS A 442 -33.78 -9.60 -13.12
N ASN A 443 -34.33 -9.98 -14.28
CA ASN A 443 -33.73 -9.81 -15.61
C ASN A 443 -32.31 -10.44 -15.75
N ARG A 444 -31.99 -11.49 -14.98
CA ARG A 444 -30.68 -12.15 -15.00
C ARG A 444 -30.76 -13.54 -15.65
N TYR A 445 -29.63 -14.01 -16.14
CA TYR A 445 -29.47 -15.34 -16.74
C TYR A 445 -28.72 -16.31 -15.81
N PHE A 446 -29.12 -17.57 -15.82
CA PHE A 446 -28.59 -18.65 -14.98
C PHE A 446 -28.18 -19.85 -15.86
N LYS A 447 -27.10 -20.55 -15.48
CA LYS A 447 -26.41 -21.53 -16.35
C LYS A 447 -27.17 -22.84 -16.61
N ASN A 448 -28.09 -23.20 -15.72
CA ASN A 448 -28.89 -24.42 -15.75
C ASN A 448 -30.04 -24.30 -14.71
N GLN A 449 -30.93 -25.29 -14.67
CA GLN A 449 -32.09 -25.29 -13.75
C GLN A 449 -31.67 -25.21 -12.28
N GLN A 450 -30.65 -25.96 -11.87
CA GLN A 450 -30.15 -25.92 -10.49
C GLN A 450 -29.61 -24.54 -10.10
N CYS A 451 -28.95 -23.83 -11.01
CA CYS A 451 -28.48 -22.46 -10.81
C CYS A 451 -29.65 -21.48 -10.67
N PHE A 452 -30.74 -21.72 -11.42
CA PHE A 452 -31.99 -20.99 -11.29
C PHE A 452 -32.68 -21.31 -9.95
N ASP A 453 -32.85 -22.56 -9.56
CA ASP A 453 -33.54 -22.87 -8.29
C ASP A 453 -32.77 -22.29 -7.08
N ASN A 454 -31.44 -22.34 -7.13
CA ASN A 454 -30.59 -21.74 -6.11
C ASN A 454 -30.71 -20.22 -5.99
N HIS A 455 -31.06 -19.49 -7.05
CA HIS A 455 -31.21 -18.03 -6.98
C HIS A 455 -32.55 -17.59 -6.39
N ASN A 456 -33.59 -18.42 -6.55
CA ASN A 456 -34.93 -18.19 -6.00
C ASN A 456 -35.10 -18.72 -4.58
N GLN A 457 -34.20 -19.60 -4.13
CA GLN A 457 -34.29 -20.11 -2.77
C GLN A 457 -34.17 -18.99 -1.73
N LEU A 458 -35.18 -18.92 -0.87
CA LEU A 458 -35.21 -18.02 0.27
C LEU A 458 -34.23 -18.51 1.34
N ASN A 459 -33.48 -17.59 1.91
CA ASN A 459 -32.69 -17.84 3.12
C ASN A 459 -33.59 -17.80 4.38
N GLU A 460 -33.01 -18.08 5.54
CA GLU A 460 -33.71 -18.05 6.84
C GLU A 460 -34.37 -16.68 7.16
N ALA A 461 -33.90 -15.61 6.51
CA ALA A 461 -34.44 -14.25 6.65
C ALA A 461 -35.50 -13.91 5.58
N GLY A 462 -35.99 -14.89 4.81
CA GLY A 462 -37.01 -14.68 3.79
C GLY A 462 -36.53 -13.91 2.55
N SER A 463 -35.23 -13.87 2.28
CA SER A 463 -34.62 -13.16 1.15
C SER A 463 -33.94 -14.12 0.17
N SER A 464 -34.08 -13.89 -1.14
CA SER A 464 -33.41 -14.66 -2.20
C SER A 464 -32.42 -13.81 -2.99
N LEU A 465 -31.63 -14.43 -3.88
CA LEU A 465 -30.76 -13.66 -4.78
C LEU A 465 -31.57 -12.89 -5.83
N CYS A 466 -32.75 -13.39 -6.20
CA CYS A 466 -33.70 -12.68 -7.07
C CYS A 466 -34.14 -11.34 -6.44
N LEU A 467 -34.51 -11.37 -5.16
CA LEU A 467 -34.97 -10.19 -4.41
C LEU A 467 -33.86 -9.19 -4.06
N ARG A 468 -32.58 -9.56 -4.22
CA ARG A 468 -31.43 -8.71 -3.85
C ARG A 468 -30.78 -8.02 -5.03
N TYR A 469 -30.85 -8.63 -6.21
CA TYR A 469 -30.11 -8.20 -7.39
C TYR A 469 -31.03 -8.11 -8.59
N VAL A 470 -30.96 -7.00 -9.33
CA VAL A 470 -31.67 -6.83 -10.61
C VAL A 470 -30.68 -6.40 -11.69
N LYS A 471 -30.84 -6.86 -12.93
CA LYS A 471 -30.08 -6.38 -14.09
C LYS A 471 -30.88 -5.29 -14.79
N CYS A 472 -30.27 -4.13 -15.04
CA CYS A 472 -30.89 -3.10 -15.85
C CYS A 472 -31.10 -3.59 -17.30
N LYS A 473 -32.28 -3.36 -17.88
CA LYS A 473 -32.60 -3.76 -19.26
C LYS A 473 -31.81 -2.95 -20.31
N PHE A 474 -31.45 -1.71 -20.00
CA PHE A 474 -30.78 -0.80 -20.93
C PHE A 474 -29.25 -0.87 -20.85
N CYS A 475 -28.64 -0.73 -19.66
CA CYS A 475 -27.18 -0.74 -19.50
C CYS A 475 -26.60 -2.09 -19.06
N HIS A 476 -27.44 -3.09 -18.80
CA HIS A 476 -27.04 -4.44 -18.39
C HIS A 476 -26.25 -4.54 -17.07
N LYS A 477 -26.15 -3.43 -16.31
CA LYS A 477 -25.50 -3.39 -14.99
C LYS A 477 -26.35 -4.12 -13.95
N ILE A 478 -25.69 -4.85 -13.05
CA ILE A 478 -26.33 -5.50 -11.90
C ILE A 478 -26.42 -4.49 -10.76
N ILE A 479 -27.65 -4.19 -10.35
CA ILE A 479 -28.00 -3.28 -9.26
C ILE A 479 -28.32 -4.13 -8.02
N LYS A 480 -27.73 -3.77 -6.89
CA LYS A 480 -28.13 -4.29 -5.58
C LYS A 480 -29.29 -3.43 -5.08
N ARG A 481 -30.48 -4.00 -4.89
CA ARG A 481 -31.68 -3.24 -4.47
C ARG A 481 -31.48 -2.48 -3.16
N ILE A 482 -30.65 -3.02 -2.24
CA ILE A 482 -30.26 -2.34 -0.99
C ILE A 482 -29.47 -1.03 -1.20
N ASN A 483 -28.79 -0.88 -2.33
CA ASN A 483 -27.96 0.29 -2.61
C ASN A 483 -28.70 1.38 -3.39
N GLN A 484 -29.66 0.98 -4.22
CA GLN A 484 -30.42 1.85 -5.11
C GLN A 484 -31.65 1.07 -5.59
N GLU A 485 -32.82 1.70 -5.49
CA GLU A 485 -34.04 1.14 -6.07
C GLU A 485 -33.89 1.05 -7.61
N PRO A 486 -34.42 0.00 -8.26
CA PRO A 486 -34.31 -0.18 -9.70
C PRO A 486 -34.82 1.01 -10.52
N GLU A 487 -35.84 1.70 -10.02
CA GLU A 487 -36.49 2.85 -10.65
C GLU A 487 -35.66 4.13 -10.55
N ALA A 488 -34.80 4.24 -9.53
CA ALA A 488 -33.91 5.37 -9.31
C ALA A 488 -32.58 5.25 -10.09
N HIS A 489 -32.39 4.17 -10.84
CA HIS A 489 -31.16 3.91 -11.59
C HIS A 489 -31.13 4.65 -12.93
N HIS A 490 -30.16 5.55 -13.11
CA HIS A 490 -29.83 6.10 -14.42
C HIS A 490 -28.62 5.38 -15.03
N CYS A 491 -28.76 5.00 -16.30
CA CYS A 491 -27.72 4.29 -17.03
C CYS A 491 -26.49 5.18 -17.21
N GLY A 492 -25.31 4.65 -16.88
CA GLY A 492 -24.05 5.38 -16.96
C GLY A 492 -23.53 5.90 -15.62
N GLU A 493 -24.39 6.02 -14.60
CA GLU A 493 -23.97 6.52 -13.29
C GLU A 493 -23.01 5.57 -12.57
N ILE A 494 -22.06 6.16 -11.85
CA ILE A 494 -21.17 5.49 -10.91
C ILE A 494 -21.39 6.04 -9.50
N LYS A 495 -21.18 5.20 -8.50
CA LYS A 495 -21.20 5.65 -7.11
C LYS A 495 -19.89 6.37 -6.82
N CYS A 496 -19.95 7.66 -6.55
CA CYS A 496 -18.79 8.45 -6.18
C CYS A 496 -18.30 8.01 -4.79
N ASN A 497 -17.00 7.73 -4.65
CA ASN A 497 -16.44 7.31 -3.35
C ASN A 497 -16.35 8.47 -2.34
N THR A 498 -16.40 9.71 -2.79
CA THR A 498 -16.34 10.90 -1.95
C THR A 498 -17.73 11.29 -1.44
N CYS A 499 -18.64 11.74 -2.31
CA CYS A 499 -19.98 12.18 -1.89
C CYS A 499 -20.98 11.02 -1.70
N LYS A 500 -20.60 9.78 -2.02
CA LYS A 500 -21.44 8.56 -1.93
C LYS A 500 -22.70 8.57 -2.80
N GLN A 501 -22.97 9.63 -3.55
CA GLN A 501 -24.07 9.73 -4.50
C GLN A 501 -23.74 8.97 -5.80
N PHE A 502 -24.79 8.51 -6.48
CA PHE A 502 -24.70 8.05 -7.85
C PHE A 502 -24.72 9.26 -8.77
N ALA A 503 -23.70 9.41 -9.60
CA ALA A 503 -23.54 10.54 -10.50
C ALA A 503 -22.84 10.09 -11.78
N ASP A 504 -22.80 10.96 -12.78
CA ASP A 504 -22.03 10.71 -14.00
C ASP A 504 -20.53 10.47 -13.67
N PRO A 505 -19.81 9.61 -14.42
CA PRO A 505 -18.38 9.40 -14.24
C PRO A 505 -17.52 10.67 -14.22
N ASP A 506 -17.94 11.72 -14.92
CA ASP A 506 -17.25 13.02 -14.96
C ASP A 506 -17.74 14.01 -13.90
N HIS A 507 -18.59 13.57 -12.96
CA HIS A 507 -19.10 14.43 -11.91
C HIS A 507 -17.95 15.13 -11.17
N GLN A 508 -18.01 16.46 -11.19
CA GLN A 508 -17.12 17.31 -10.41
C GLN A 508 -17.50 17.21 -8.94
N CYS A 509 -16.84 16.30 -8.24
CA CYS A 509 -17.07 16.11 -6.83
C CYS A 509 -16.32 17.17 -6.02
N TYR A 510 -16.91 17.56 -4.90
CA TYR A 510 -16.36 18.55 -3.98
C TYR A 510 -15.99 17.90 -2.65
N MET A 511 -15.11 18.55 -1.90
CA MET A 511 -14.85 18.21 -0.51
C MET A 511 -16.16 18.31 0.26
N GLN A 512 -16.51 17.24 0.96
CA GLN A 512 -17.75 17.17 1.70
C GLN A 512 -17.55 17.74 3.11
N PRO A 513 -18.47 18.61 3.56
CA PRO A 513 -18.63 18.93 4.97
C PRO A 513 -18.79 17.65 5.80
N VAL A 514 -18.46 17.72 7.08
CA VAL A 514 -18.66 16.61 8.01
C VAL A 514 -19.90 16.90 8.83
N ASP A 515 -20.97 16.14 8.60
CA ASP A 515 -22.24 16.28 9.33
C ASP A 515 -22.23 15.47 10.64
N ASP A 516 -22.85 16.01 11.69
CA ASP A 516 -22.92 15.42 13.04
C ASP A 516 -23.61 14.04 13.06
N GLU A 517 -24.54 13.76 12.15
CA GLU A 517 -25.25 12.46 12.07
C GLU A 517 -24.33 11.29 11.70
N SER A 518 -23.22 11.57 10.99
CA SER A 518 -22.22 10.55 10.64
C SER A 518 -21.29 10.19 11.81
N GLU A 519 -21.27 11.00 12.87
CA GLU A 519 -20.41 10.82 14.05
C GLU A 519 -21.05 9.93 15.14
N ASN A 520 -22.39 9.93 15.24
CA ASN A 520 -23.13 9.24 16.32
C ASN A 520 -23.27 7.71 16.16
N ALA A 521 -22.88 7.12 15.02
CA ALA A 521 -23.04 5.68 14.79
C ALA A 521 -21.91 4.81 15.38
N ASN A 522 -20.80 5.41 15.82
CA ASN A 522 -19.62 4.68 16.34
C ASN A 522 -19.00 5.29 17.61
N SER A 523 -19.56 6.36 18.19
CA SER A 523 -19.11 6.86 19.48
C SER A 523 -19.62 5.93 20.59
N ASN A 524 -18.80 4.96 20.98
CA ASN A 524 -18.94 4.41 22.33
C ASN A 524 -18.92 5.60 23.29
N THR A 525 -19.93 5.68 24.15
CA THR A 525 -20.19 6.75 25.11
C THR A 525 -19.16 6.85 26.24
N ASN A 526 -17.96 6.30 26.06
CA ASN A 526 -16.88 6.28 27.04
C ASN A 526 -15.74 7.19 26.55
N ASP A 527 -15.25 8.06 27.44
CA ASP A 527 -14.05 8.85 27.20
C ASP A 527 -12.88 7.90 26.84
N PRO A 528 -12.17 8.13 25.73
CA PRO A 528 -11.07 7.25 25.30
C PRO A 528 -10.02 7.07 26.40
N LYS A 529 -9.57 5.83 26.60
CA LYS A 529 -8.49 5.49 27.54
C LYS A 529 -7.15 5.90 26.94
N PHE A 530 -6.41 6.78 27.61
CA PHE A 530 -5.09 7.22 27.17
C PHE A 530 -3.95 6.59 27.98
N LEU A 531 -2.92 6.13 27.28
CA LEU A 531 -1.67 5.64 27.85
C LEU A 531 -0.49 6.41 27.26
N PHE A 532 0.39 6.90 28.10
CA PHE A 532 1.60 7.63 27.72
C PHE A 532 2.80 6.84 28.19
N PHE A 533 3.77 6.59 27.32
CA PHE A 533 4.92 5.75 27.67
C PHE A 533 6.20 6.25 27.02
N ASP A 534 7.32 5.82 27.59
CA ASP A 534 8.66 6.09 27.08
C ASP A 534 9.58 4.89 27.32
N TYR A 535 10.60 4.74 26.47
CA TYR A 535 11.56 3.64 26.51
C TYR A 535 12.96 4.15 26.84
N GLU A 536 13.60 3.51 27.81
CA GLU A 536 15.05 3.59 27.98
C GLU A 536 15.71 2.30 27.47
N THR A 537 16.85 2.48 26.81
CA THR A 537 17.54 1.40 26.11
C THR A 537 19.03 1.39 26.42
N THR A 538 19.62 0.20 26.47
CA THR A 538 21.07 0.02 26.38
C THR A 538 21.50 0.02 24.91
N GLN A 539 22.72 0.48 24.62
CA GLN A 539 23.21 0.67 23.25
C GLN A 539 24.64 0.18 23.00
N GLU A 540 25.23 -0.55 23.95
CA GLU A 540 26.64 -1.00 23.89
C GLU A 540 26.95 -1.96 22.73
N THR A 541 25.95 -2.73 22.27
CA THR A 541 26.10 -3.75 21.23
C THR A 541 25.92 -3.19 19.81
N GLY A 542 25.72 -1.87 19.67
CA GLY A 542 25.30 -1.23 18.42
C GLY A 542 23.82 -1.47 18.07
N THR A 543 23.07 -2.16 18.94
CA THR A 543 21.62 -2.34 18.85
C THR A 543 20.97 -1.81 20.11
N HIS A 544 19.87 -1.07 19.98
CA HIS A 544 19.09 -0.61 21.13
C HIS A 544 18.28 -1.77 21.73
N ILE A 545 18.48 -2.04 23.02
CA ILE A 545 17.76 -3.06 23.77
C ILE A 545 17.00 -2.39 24.93
N PRO A 546 15.66 -2.43 24.95
CA PRO A 546 14.88 -1.84 26.03
C PRO A 546 15.16 -2.49 27.38
N ASN A 547 15.58 -1.71 28.36
CA ASN A 547 15.82 -2.16 29.73
C ASN A 547 14.88 -1.54 30.77
N LEU A 548 14.22 -0.43 30.43
CA LEU A 548 13.17 0.19 31.25
C LEU A 548 12.08 0.78 30.33
N ILE A 549 10.82 0.53 30.68
CA ILE A 549 9.65 1.19 30.08
C ILE A 549 8.76 1.65 31.23
N ILE A 550 8.38 2.93 31.22
CA ILE A 550 7.39 3.49 32.12
C ILE A 550 6.17 3.89 31.31
N VAL A 551 4.98 3.56 31.83
CA VAL A 551 3.70 3.97 31.24
C VAL A 551 2.82 4.58 32.32
N GLN A 552 2.19 5.69 31.99
CA GLN A 552 1.19 6.36 32.81
C GLN A 552 -0.14 6.43 32.07
N ASN A 553 -1.25 6.21 32.78
CA ASN A 553 -2.58 6.52 32.24
C ASN A 553 -2.88 8.04 32.34
N GLN A 554 -4.03 8.48 31.84
CA GLN A 554 -4.46 9.88 31.94
C GLN A 554 -4.48 10.46 33.37
N ASN A 555 -4.77 9.64 34.37
CA ASN A 555 -4.81 10.06 35.79
C ASN A 555 -3.42 10.13 36.42
N GLY A 556 -2.42 9.51 35.80
CA GLY A 556 -1.06 9.40 36.32
C GLY A 556 -0.77 8.10 37.06
N ASP A 557 -1.67 7.10 36.99
CA ASP A 557 -1.36 5.77 37.52
C ASP A 557 -0.25 5.15 36.69
N GLU A 558 0.83 4.75 37.36
CA GLU A 558 2.09 4.33 36.74
C GLU A 558 2.27 2.81 36.78
N HIS A 559 2.77 2.24 35.68
CA HIS A 559 3.35 0.91 35.64
C HIS A 559 4.78 0.96 35.13
N VAL A 560 5.67 0.24 35.81
CA VAL A 560 7.11 0.18 35.51
C VAL A 560 7.50 -1.23 35.08
N PHE A 561 8.19 -1.34 33.95
CA PHE A 561 8.70 -2.60 33.41
C PHE A 561 10.21 -2.52 33.25
N ASN A 562 10.95 -3.38 33.96
CA ASN A 562 12.41 -3.36 33.97
C ASN A 562 13.06 -4.72 33.61
N GLY A 563 14.34 -4.64 33.28
CA GLY A 563 15.24 -5.76 32.95
C GLY A 563 15.27 -6.12 31.46
N GLU A 564 16.03 -7.15 31.10
CA GLU A 564 16.27 -7.56 29.69
C GLU A 564 15.00 -7.90 28.91
N ASN A 565 13.95 -8.36 29.61
CA ASN A 565 12.65 -8.70 29.04
C ASN A 565 11.60 -7.59 29.23
N ALA A 566 12.01 -6.35 29.53
CA ALA A 566 11.09 -5.25 29.82
C ALA A 566 10.07 -5.04 28.68
N ASN A 567 10.52 -5.03 27.42
CA ASN A 567 9.61 -4.89 26.27
C ASN A 567 8.57 -6.01 26.18
N ILE A 568 8.95 -7.25 26.51
CA ILE A 568 8.02 -8.40 26.50
C ILE A 568 7.01 -8.26 27.65
N LYS A 569 7.46 -7.90 28.85
CA LYS A 569 6.58 -7.66 30.01
C LYS A 569 5.58 -6.53 29.73
N PHE A 570 6.07 -5.41 29.21
CA PHE A 570 5.26 -4.26 28.81
C PHE A 570 4.23 -4.65 27.76
N CYS A 571 4.65 -5.25 26.64
CA CYS A 571 3.71 -5.64 25.59
C CYS A 571 2.68 -6.69 26.06
N ASN A 572 3.06 -7.62 26.93
CA ASN A 572 2.11 -8.58 27.52
C ASN A 572 1.05 -7.88 28.38
N TRP A 573 1.43 -6.87 29.16
CA TRP A 573 0.49 -6.06 29.95
C TRP A 573 -0.35 -5.15 29.05
N LEU A 574 0.28 -4.45 28.10
CA LEU A 574 -0.37 -3.51 27.19
C LEU A 574 -1.43 -4.21 26.33
N PHE A 575 -1.14 -5.43 25.89
CA PHE A 575 -2.08 -6.23 25.11
C PHE A 575 -2.91 -7.20 25.97
N SER A 576 -3.12 -6.86 27.25
CA SER A 576 -4.08 -7.55 28.12
C SER A 576 -5.49 -6.97 27.95
N ALA A 577 -6.50 -7.68 28.46
CA ALA A 577 -7.90 -7.24 28.36
C ALA A 577 -8.19 -5.93 29.12
N GLU A 578 -7.32 -5.54 30.06
CA GLU A 578 -7.45 -4.29 30.82
C GLU A 578 -7.25 -3.04 29.95
N ASN A 579 -6.49 -3.18 28.87
CA ASN A 579 -6.03 -2.07 28.02
C ASN A 579 -6.68 -2.08 26.63
N GLU A 580 -7.76 -2.84 26.45
CA GLU A 580 -8.57 -2.80 25.22
C GLU A 580 -9.11 -1.38 24.99
N ASP A 581 -9.25 -0.98 23.73
CA ASP A 581 -9.69 0.37 23.30
C ASP A 581 -8.75 1.54 23.69
N ALA A 582 -7.52 1.28 24.12
CA ALA A 582 -6.57 2.33 24.51
C ALA A 582 -5.92 3.06 23.32
N ILE A 583 -5.73 4.37 23.48
CA ILE A 583 -4.90 5.21 22.60
C ILE A 583 -3.57 5.49 23.32
N CYS A 584 -2.50 4.99 22.72
CA CYS A 584 -1.15 5.00 23.29
C CYS A 584 -0.29 6.07 22.62
N PHE A 585 0.48 6.81 23.42
CA PHE A 585 1.36 7.88 22.98
C PHE A 585 2.80 7.63 23.41
N ALA A 586 3.72 7.85 22.48
CA ALA A 586 5.13 8.12 22.78
C ALA A 586 5.57 9.39 22.02
N HIS A 587 6.67 9.99 22.47
CA HIS A 587 7.24 11.14 21.80
C HIS A 587 8.28 10.70 20.77
N ASN A 588 8.06 11.01 19.49
CA ASN A 588 8.87 10.55 18.37
C ASN A 588 8.80 9.02 18.16
N LEU A 589 7.62 8.44 18.45
CA LEU A 589 7.27 7.04 18.18
C LEU A 589 7.66 6.59 16.76
N GLN A 590 7.53 7.49 15.78
CA GLN A 590 7.73 7.17 14.37
C GLN A 590 9.16 6.77 13.99
N LYS A 591 10.15 7.10 14.82
CA LYS A 591 11.57 6.80 14.54
C LYS A 591 12.17 5.78 15.50
N PHE A 592 11.55 5.52 16.65
CA PHE A 592 12.18 4.79 17.74
C PHE A 592 11.23 3.75 18.35
N ASP A 593 10.37 4.15 19.29
CA ASP A 593 9.57 3.25 20.13
C ASP A 593 8.66 2.32 19.32
N GLY A 594 8.09 2.84 18.23
CA GLY A 594 7.18 2.10 17.35
C GLY A 594 7.81 0.84 16.76
N TYR A 595 9.13 0.79 16.56
CA TYR A 595 9.81 -0.38 16.03
C TYR A 595 9.89 -1.53 17.04
N PHE A 596 10.02 -1.25 18.35
CA PHE A 596 10.02 -2.30 19.38
C PHE A 596 8.66 -2.98 19.49
N ILE A 597 7.59 -2.18 19.44
CA ILE A 597 6.20 -2.65 19.45
C ILE A 597 5.90 -3.45 18.18
N LEU A 598 6.26 -2.92 17.01
CA LEU A 598 6.05 -3.61 15.73
C LEU A 598 6.83 -4.93 15.66
N SER A 599 8.08 -4.95 16.15
CA SER A 599 8.89 -6.15 16.25
C SER A 599 8.25 -7.21 17.16
N TYR A 600 7.71 -6.79 18.31
CA TYR A 600 6.95 -7.68 19.20
C TYR A 600 5.72 -8.26 18.51
N LEU A 601 4.88 -7.42 17.88
CA LEU A 601 3.68 -7.87 17.17
C LEU A 601 3.98 -8.86 16.05
N ASN A 602 5.04 -8.61 15.27
CA ASN A 602 5.51 -9.52 14.22
C ASN A 602 5.93 -10.87 14.80
N LYS A 603 6.66 -10.90 15.91
CA LYS A 603 7.02 -12.15 16.62
C LYS A 603 5.79 -12.92 17.11
N GLN A 604 4.70 -12.23 17.42
CA GLN A 604 3.42 -12.86 17.79
C GLN A 604 2.56 -13.28 16.58
N GLY A 605 3.05 -13.09 15.34
CA GLY A 605 2.32 -13.40 14.11
C GLY A 605 1.16 -12.44 13.83
N ILE A 606 1.26 -11.19 14.30
CA ILE A 606 0.23 -10.15 14.12
C ILE A 606 0.73 -9.11 13.13
N CYS A 607 -0.08 -8.85 12.11
CA CYS A 607 0.20 -7.82 11.11
C CYS A 607 -0.71 -6.61 11.40
N PRO A 608 -0.23 -5.61 12.17
CA PRO A 608 -1.02 -4.42 12.45
C PRO A 608 -1.17 -3.55 11.19
N SER A 609 -2.17 -2.68 11.20
CA SER A 609 -2.31 -1.65 10.17
C SER A 609 -1.33 -0.51 10.47
N VAL A 610 -0.30 -0.35 9.65
CA VAL A 610 0.72 0.68 9.86
C VAL A 610 0.59 1.77 8.81
N ILE A 611 0.59 3.03 9.26
CA ILE A 611 0.67 4.21 8.38
C ILE A 611 2.12 4.68 8.38
N MET A 612 2.74 4.71 7.20
CA MET A 612 4.13 5.12 7.02
C MET A 612 4.22 6.56 6.49
N ASN A 613 5.24 7.30 6.94
CA ASN A 613 5.68 8.56 6.34
C ASN A 613 7.12 8.38 5.83
N GLY A 614 7.26 8.04 4.55
CA GLY A 614 8.52 7.51 4.02
C GLY A 614 8.93 6.23 4.74
N GLY A 615 10.12 6.22 5.34
CA GLY A 615 10.62 5.08 6.13
C GLY A 615 10.14 5.05 7.60
N LYS A 616 9.39 6.05 8.07
CA LYS A 616 9.02 6.24 9.49
C LYS A 616 7.59 5.78 9.79
N ILE A 617 7.33 5.32 11.01
CA ILE A 617 6.04 4.77 11.46
C ILE A 617 5.14 5.89 12.00
N LEU A 618 4.28 6.50 11.19
CA LEU A 618 3.42 7.59 11.67
C LEU A 618 2.38 7.12 12.70
N SER A 619 1.80 5.93 12.51
CA SER A 619 0.83 5.34 13.43
C SER A 619 0.76 3.83 13.27
N ILE A 620 0.49 3.12 14.36
CA ILE A 620 0.22 1.68 14.39
C ILE A 620 -1.21 1.48 14.90
N ASP A 621 -2.05 0.80 14.13
CA ASP A 621 -3.42 0.42 14.49
C ASP A 621 -3.48 -1.12 14.67
N VAL A 622 -3.63 -1.53 15.94
CA VAL A 622 -3.76 -2.93 16.36
C VAL A 622 -5.24 -3.25 16.53
N ARG A 623 -5.87 -3.60 15.41
CA ARG A 623 -7.32 -3.80 15.28
C ARG A 623 -7.87 -4.96 16.10
N GLU A 624 -7.02 -5.89 16.55
CA GLU A 624 -7.37 -7.05 17.37
C GLU A 624 -7.94 -6.65 18.74
N GLN A 625 -7.42 -5.56 19.32
CA GLN A 625 -7.81 -5.02 20.64
C GLN A 625 -8.21 -3.55 20.56
N ASN A 626 -8.38 -3.04 19.33
CA ASN A 626 -8.69 -1.64 19.07
C ASN A 626 -7.70 -0.66 19.74
N ILE A 627 -6.42 -1.05 19.81
CA ILE A 627 -5.36 -0.21 20.38
C ILE A 627 -4.70 0.58 19.26
N LYS A 628 -4.57 1.89 19.46
CA LYS A 628 -3.98 2.82 18.48
C LYS A 628 -2.74 3.47 19.07
N PHE A 629 -1.64 3.46 18.33
CA PHE A 629 -0.42 4.18 18.69
C PHE A 629 -0.31 5.46 17.88
N LEU A 630 -0.10 6.57 18.57
CA LEU A 630 0.08 7.91 18.03
C LEU A 630 1.44 8.48 18.43
N ASP A 631 2.05 9.20 17.50
CA ASP A 631 3.26 9.97 17.78
C ASP A 631 2.85 11.39 18.22
N SER A 632 3.19 11.79 19.44
CA SER A 632 2.92 13.16 19.89
C SER A 632 3.65 14.22 19.04
N MET A 633 4.79 13.87 18.43
CA MET A 633 5.54 14.76 17.53
C MET A 633 4.76 15.10 16.25
N ALA A 634 3.77 14.27 15.87
CA ALA A 634 2.88 14.53 14.75
C ALA A 634 1.81 15.59 15.06
N PHE A 635 1.61 15.91 16.34
CA PHE A 635 0.73 16.96 16.82
C PHE A 635 1.50 18.19 17.32
N LEU A 636 2.59 17.95 18.06
CA LEU A 636 3.45 18.95 18.67
C LEU A 636 4.88 18.78 18.11
N PRO A 637 5.22 19.43 16.98
CA PRO A 637 6.48 19.23 16.25
C PRO A 637 7.66 19.95 16.91
N MET A 638 7.90 19.69 18.20
CA MET A 638 8.95 20.28 19.02
C MET A 638 9.52 19.24 19.99
N ARG A 639 10.71 19.47 20.53
CA ARG A 639 11.33 18.56 21.50
C ARG A 639 10.51 18.51 22.80
N LEU A 640 10.47 17.35 23.46
CA LEU A 640 9.79 17.15 24.74
C LEU A 640 10.19 18.18 25.81
N SER A 641 11.47 18.58 25.86
CA SER A 641 11.97 19.59 26.80
C SER A 641 11.39 21.00 26.60
N ALA A 642 10.82 21.29 25.42
CA ALA A 642 10.15 22.56 25.15
C ALA A 642 8.70 22.58 25.65
N PHE A 643 8.09 21.41 25.89
CA PHE A 643 6.67 21.32 26.24
C PHE A 643 6.31 22.11 27.52
N PRO A 644 7.07 22.01 28.64
CA PRO A 644 6.72 22.76 29.85
C PRO A 644 6.63 24.26 29.63
N LYS A 645 7.60 24.83 28.91
CA LYS A 645 7.60 26.26 28.58
C LYS A 645 6.42 26.63 27.66
N THR A 646 6.12 25.79 26.67
CA THR A 646 5.02 26.02 25.72
C THR A 646 3.65 26.04 26.39
N PHE A 647 3.43 25.19 27.40
CA PHE A 647 2.15 25.08 28.11
C PHE A 647 2.12 25.81 29.46
N GLY A 648 3.19 26.52 29.83
CA GLY A 648 3.26 27.31 31.07
C GLY A 648 3.40 26.48 32.35
N PHE A 649 4.06 25.32 32.28
CA PHE A 649 4.37 24.49 33.45
C PHE A 649 5.73 24.90 34.05
N ASP A 650 5.72 25.49 35.25
CA ASP A 650 6.94 25.94 35.94
C ASP A 650 7.69 24.82 36.69
N GLU A 651 6.95 23.79 37.12
CA GLU A 651 7.47 22.68 37.96
C GLU A 651 8.06 21.52 37.15
N LEU A 652 7.83 21.49 35.82
CA LEU A 652 8.27 20.40 34.95
C LEU A 652 9.52 20.83 34.17
N LYS A 653 10.66 20.20 34.44
CA LYS A 653 11.88 20.38 33.65
C LYS A 653 12.47 19.02 33.31
N LYS A 654 12.85 18.85 32.04
CA LYS A 654 13.58 17.66 31.61
C LYS A 654 14.96 17.67 32.25
N GLY A 655 15.31 16.58 32.93
CA GLY A 655 16.63 16.38 33.55
C GLY A 655 17.72 15.99 32.53
N TYR A 656 18.91 15.67 33.04
CA TYR A 656 20.02 15.12 32.25
C TYR A 656 20.30 13.69 32.72
N PHE A 657 20.49 12.76 31.77
CA PHE A 657 20.74 11.35 32.07
C PHE A 657 21.94 10.81 31.27
N PRO A 658 22.83 9.98 31.88
CA PRO A 658 24.01 9.46 31.20
C PRO A 658 23.67 8.25 30.32
N HIS A 659 23.10 8.48 29.14
CA HIS A 659 22.67 7.41 28.22
C HIS A 659 23.77 6.40 27.85
N HIS A 660 25.04 6.82 27.75
CA HIS A 660 26.15 5.89 27.48
C HIS A 660 26.61 5.11 28.72
N PHE A 661 26.20 5.51 29.92
CA PHE A 661 26.46 4.78 31.15
C PHE A 661 25.43 3.67 31.40
N ASN A 662 24.28 3.73 30.69
CA ASN A 662 23.23 2.71 30.71
C ASN A 662 23.67 1.41 30.03
N THR A 663 24.40 0.59 30.77
CA THR A 663 24.90 -0.74 30.36
C THR A 663 24.45 -1.82 31.34
N PRO A 664 24.35 -3.09 30.94
CA PRO A 664 24.03 -4.20 31.85
C PRO A 664 24.92 -4.26 33.08
N ASN A 665 26.21 -3.95 32.94
CA ASN A 665 27.18 -3.97 34.04
C ASN A 665 26.97 -2.85 35.06
N ASN A 666 26.36 -1.73 34.66
CA ASN A 666 26.17 -0.56 35.50
C ASN A 666 24.77 -0.44 36.11
N GLN A 667 23.84 -1.37 35.82
CA GLN A 667 22.45 -1.26 36.29
C GLN A 667 22.32 -1.20 37.82
N SER A 668 23.25 -1.82 38.55
CA SER A 668 23.31 -1.80 40.03
C SER A 668 24.35 -0.82 40.58
N TYR A 669 24.84 0.12 39.75
CA TYR A 669 25.88 1.06 40.16
C TYR A 669 25.36 2.06 41.19
N ILE A 670 26.08 2.16 42.30
CA ILE A 670 25.93 3.18 43.34
C ILE A 670 27.33 3.74 43.61
N GLY A 671 27.52 5.04 43.41
CA GLY A 671 28.82 5.66 43.58
C GLY A 671 28.89 7.11 43.10
N PRO A 672 30.09 7.64 42.85
CA PRO A 672 30.26 8.99 42.33
C PRO A 672 29.54 9.22 40.99
N LEU A 673 29.21 10.49 40.70
CA LEU A 673 28.59 10.90 39.44
C LEU A 673 29.41 10.39 38.21
N PRO A 674 28.77 9.76 37.20
CA PRO A 674 29.43 9.31 35.98
C PRO A 674 30.15 10.45 35.26
N ASP A 675 31.20 10.14 34.50
CA ASP A 675 31.92 11.14 33.72
C ASP A 675 30.98 11.89 32.76
N ALA A 676 31.25 13.18 32.56
CA ALA A 676 30.45 14.04 31.69
C ALA A 676 30.34 13.49 30.26
N SER A 677 31.34 12.74 29.77
CA SER A 677 31.31 12.10 28.44
C SER A 677 30.12 11.14 28.28
N PHE A 678 29.63 10.53 29.36
CA PHE A 678 28.51 9.58 29.29
C PHE A 678 27.15 10.25 29.02
N TYR A 679 27.07 11.58 29.14
CA TYR A 679 25.86 12.39 28.91
C TYR A 679 25.76 12.96 27.48
N ASP A 680 26.74 12.67 26.61
CA ASP A 680 26.85 13.23 25.25
C ASP A 680 26.73 14.77 25.18
N PRO A 681 27.63 15.52 25.85
CA PRO A 681 27.60 16.99 25.80
C PRO A 681 27.89 17.54 24.40
N ASP A 682 28.54 16.75 23.52
CA ASP A 682 28.84 17.14 22.14
C ASP A 682 27.60 17.12 21.24
N GLY A 683 26.62 16.27 21.55
CA GLY A 683 25.30 16.28 20.92
C GLY A 683 24.39 17.45 21.35
N MET A 684 24.75 18.20 22.39
CA MET A 684 23.95 19.32 22.91
C MET A 684 24.23 20.64 22.18
N SER A 685 23.20 21.48 22.04
CA SER A 685 23.41 22.87 21.57
C SER A 685 24.22 23.67 22.59
N PRO A 686 24.98 24.72 22.20
CA PRO A 686 25.86 25.47 23.10
C PRO A 686 25.20 25.93 24.40
N SER A 687 24.01 26.54 24.32
CA SER A 687 23.27 27.01 25.51
C SER A 687 22.85 25.89 26.46
N VAL A 688 22.48 24.72 25.93
CA VAL A 688 22.07 23.55 26.74
C VAL A 688 23.30 22.90 27.36
N ARG A 689 24.42 22.88 26.64
CA ARG A 689 25.70 22.36 27.14
C ARG A 689 26.23 23.19 28.31
N ASP A 690 26.10 24.51 28.25
CA ASP A 690 26.49 25.39 29.36
C ASP A 690 25.63 25.15 30.61
N GLN A 691 24.32 24.99 30.43
CA GLN A 691 23.39 24.62 31.52
C GLN A 691 23.71 23.23 32.09
N PHE A 692 24.06 22.27 31.24
CA PHE A 692 24.48 20.93 31.64
C PHE A 692 25.74 20.99 32.53
N TYR A 693 26.78 21.71 32.12
CA TYR A 693 28.00 21.81 32.93
C TYR A 693 27.78 22.56 34.24
N GLN A 694 26.90 23.56 34.28
CA GLN A 694 26.51 24.21 35.53
C GLN A 694 25.85 23.21 36.49
N TRP A 695 24.87 22.45 35.99
CA TRP A 695 24.19 21.39 36.75
C TRP A 695 25.17 20.29 37.20
N TYR A 696 26.02 19.80 36.29
CA TYR A 696 26.97 18.71 36.53
C TYR A 696 28.02 19.10 37.58
N ASN A 697 28.58 20.32 37.48
CA ASN A 697 29.57 20.81 38.43
C ASN A 697 28.96 21.10 39.81
N ASP A 698 27.71 21.58 39.88
CA ASP A 698 27.00 21.75 41.15
C ASP A 698 26.80 20.40 41.86
N LEU A 699 26.29 19.38 41.17
CA LEU A 699 26.15 18.03 41.75
C LEU A 699 27.49 17.42 42.18
N LYS A 700 28.53 17.58 41.35
CA LYS A 700 29.88 17.11 41.67
C LYS A 700 30.46 17.82 42.90
N SER A 701 30.20 19.11 43.05
CA SER A 701 30.65 19.89 44.23
C SER A 701 29.97 19.47 45.53
N ARG A 702 28.74 18.95 45.44
CA ARG A 702 27.97 18.42 46.58
C ARG A 702 28.30 16.97 46.91
N ASN A 703 29.25 16.36 46.20
CA ASN A 703 29.63 14.95 46.32
C ASN A 703 28.39 14.03 46.20
N TYR A 704 27.53 14.33 45.23
CA TYR A 704 26.30 13.58 44.98
C TYR A 704 26.59 12.10 44.70
N GLU A 705 25.89 11.21 45.40
CA GLU A 705 25.95 9.77 45.18
C GLU A 705 24.93 9.40 44.12
N PHE A 706 25.43 9.03 42.94
CA PHE A 706 24.63 8.60 41.81
C PHE A 706 24.20 7.13 41.99
N ASN A 707 22.89 6.90 41.94
CA ASN A 707 22.30 5.57 41.97
C ASN A 707 21.61 5.31 40.63
N MET A 708 22.17 4.41 39.83
CA MET A 708 21.69 4.15 38.47
C MET A 708 20.21 3.76 38.42
N GLU A 709 19.76 2.91 39.34
CA GLU A 709 18.38 2.37 39.35
C GLU A 709 17.34 3.46 39.65
N ILE A 710 17.67 4.37 40.57
CA ILE A 710 16.80 5.50 40.92
C ILE A 710 16.80 6.53 39.78
N GLU A 711 17.97 6.90 39.29
CA GLU A 711 18.15 7.97 38.30
C GLU A 711 17.49 7.64 36.96
N ILE A 712 17.66 6.41 36.45
CA ILE A 712 17.02 5.99 35.19
C ILE A 712 15.49 5.98 35.32
N THR A 713 14.98 5.60 36.49
CA THR A 713 13.55 5.54 36.77
C THR A 713 12.95 6.94 36.88
N GLU A 714 13.57 7.85 37.65
CA GLU A 714 13.07 9.22 37.79
C GLU A 714 13.17 10.01 36.49
N TYR A 715 14.23 9.78 35.69
CA TYR A 715 14.37 10.42 34.38
C TYR A 715 13.26 9.99 33.43
N CYS A 716 13.04 8.68 33.26
CA CYS A 716 12.00 8.15 32.38
C CYS A 716 10.60 8.56 32.88
N ARG A 717 10.36 8.56 34.20
CA ARG A 717 9.10 9.03 34.79
C ARG A 717 8.85 10.50 34.45
N SER A 718 9.87 11.35 34.57
CA SER A 718 9.78 12.78 34.24
C SER A 718 9.40 12.99 32.78
N ASP A 719 10.02 12.25 31.86
CA ASP A 719 9.70 12.33 30.43
C ASP A 719 8.24 11.92 30.14
N VAL A 720 7.76 10.83 30.74
CA VAL A 720 6.36 10.38 30.62
C VAL A 720 5.38 11.39 31.23
N ASP A 721 5.70 11.98 32.39
CA ASP A 721 4.86 13.00 33.03
C ASP A 721 4.77 14.29 32.19
N ILE A 722 5.89 14.74 31.62
CA ILE A 722 5.91 15.90 30.70
C ILE A 722 5.05 15.59 29.48
N LEU A 723 5.21 14.42 28.87
CA LEU A 723 4.42 13.98 27.72
C LEU A 723 2.93 13.95 28.04
N ARG A 724 2.54 13.28 29.14
CA ARG A 724 1.16 13.13 29.58
C ARG A 724 0.49 14.48 29.81
N LYS A 725 1.06 15.31 30.70
CA LYS A 725 0.45 16.59 31.09
C LYS A 725 0.31 17.53 29.90
N SER A 726 1.32 17.57 29.03
CA SER A 726 1.32 18.46 27.86
C SER A 726 0.35 18.00 26.77
N CYS A 727 0.26 16.69 26.49
CA CYS A 727 -0.72 16.17 25.54
C CYS A 727 -2.15 16.38 26.03
N LEU A 728 -2.42 16.18 27.33
CA LEU A 728 -3.74 16.43 27.91
C LEU A 728 -4.11 17.92 27.87
N GLU A 729 -3.15 18.80 28.14
CA GLU A 729 -3.37 20.25 28.05
C GLU A 729 -3.61 20.71 26.60
N PHE A 730 -2.85 20.18 25.64
CA PHE A 730 -3.11 20.40 24.22
C PHE A 730 -4.51 19.93 23.81
N ARG A 731 -4.92 18.72 24.23
CA ARG A 731 -6.27 18.19 23.98
C ARG A 731 -7.34 19.13 24.55
N ARG A 732 -7.18 19.58 25.80
CA ARG A 732 -8.11 20.50 26.47
C ARG A 732 -8.26 21.80 25.69
N LEU A 733 -7.16 22.49 25.38
CA LEU A 733 -7.16 23.75 24.62
C LEU A 733 -7.77 23.58 23.23
N PHE A 734 -7.45 22.48 22.53
CA PHE A 734 -7.98 22.21 21.19
C PHE A 734 -9.49 21.96 21.22
N MET A 735 -9.97 21.17 22.18
CA MET A 735 -11.40 20.86 22.34
C MET A 735 -12.19 22.10 22.76
N GLU A 736 -11.70 22.90 23.70
CA GLU A 736 -12.34 24.17 24.10
C GLU A 736 -12.48 25.16 22.95
N THR A 737 -11.55 25.13 22.00
CA THR A 737 -11.53 26.04 20.86
C THR A 737 -12.38 25.54 19.68
N THR A 738 -12.47 24.21 19.49
CA THR A 738 -12.97 23.64 18.22
C THR A 738 -14.10 22.62 18.35
N ASP A 739 -14.41 22.17 19.57
CA ASP A 739 -15.38 21.09 19.87
C ASP A 739 -15.03 19.74 19.22
N ILE A 740 -13.75 19.54 18.87
CA ILE A 740 -13.24 18.32 18.25
C ILE A 740 -12.13 17.74 19.10
N ASP A 741 -12.22 16.45 19.42
CA ASP A 741 -11.10 15.71 20.03
C ASP A 741 -10.03 15.39 18.96
N PRO A 742 -8.81 15.98 19.05
CA PRO A 742 -7.77 15.78 18.06
C PRO A 742 -7.18 14.37 18.07
N PHE A 743 -7.22 13.65 19.19
CA PHE A 743 -6.56 12.37 19.37
C PHE A 743 -7.47 11.18 19.04
N ALA A 744 -8.75 11.29 19.38
CA ALA A 744 -9.73 10.27 19.05
C ALA A 744 -9.94 10.18 17.53
N LYS A 745 -10.01 11.33 16.85
CA LYS A 745 -10.43 11.41 15.44
C LYS A 745 -9.27 11.48 14.43
N CYS A 746 -8.08 11.92 14.84
CA CYS A 746 -6.98 12.21 13.90
C CYS A 746 -5.67 11.47 14.27
N ILE A 747 -4.66 11.62 13.40
CA ILE A 747 -3.31 11.05 13.57
C ILE A 747 -2.21 12.11 13.54
N THR A 748 -2.53 13.32 13.09
CA THR A 748 -1.61 14.45 12.92
C THR A 748 -2.36 15.75 13.20
N ILE A 749 -1.63 16.82 13.53
CA ILE A 749 -2.21 18.17 13.63
C ILE A 749 -2.86 18.62 12.33
N ALA A 750 -2.26 18.34 11.17
CA ALA A 750 -2.82 18.70 9.87
C ALA A 750 -4.17 18.01 9.61
N SER A 751 -4.31 16.74 10.03
CA SER A 751 -5.57 16.01 9.95
C SER A 751 -6.63 16.62 10.89
N ALA A 752 -6.24 17.01 12.11
CA ALA A 752 -7.13 17.68 13.05
C ALA A 752 -7.60 19.04 12.53
N CYS A 753 -6.69 19.90 12.05
CA CYS A 753 -7.05 21.19 11.45
C CYS A 753 -7.93 21.03 10.21
N ASN A 754 -7.67 20.04 9.35
CA ASN A 754 -8.53 19.76 8.20
C ASN A 754 -9.93 19.29 8.63
N LEU A 755 -10.04 18.50 9.70
CA LEU A 755 -11.34 18.10 10.26
C LEU A 755 -12.10 19.32 10.81
N VAL A 756 -11.44 20.19 11.57
CA VAL A 756 -12.01 21.46 12.06
C VAL A 756 -12.48 22.33 10.90
N PHE A 757 -11.67 22.49 9.86
CA PHE A 757 -12.06 23.22 8.66
C PHE A 757 -13.31 22.62 8.00
N ARG A 758 -13.33 21.30 7.80
CA ARG A 758 -14.44 20.60 7.15
C ARG A 758 -15.72 20.56 7.97
N LYS A 759 -15.64 20.62 9.30
CA LYS A 759 -16.80 20.64 10.21
C LYS A 759 -17.34 22.06 10.41
N ASN A 760 -16.46 23.03 10.67
CA ASN A 760 -16.88 24.33 11.17
C ASN A 760 -16.88 25.44 10.10
N PHE A 761 -16.17 25.26 8.97
CA PHE A 761 -15.90 26.36 8.04
C PHE A 761 -16.18 26.03 6.56
N LEU A 762 -16.10 24.76 6.16
CA LEU A 762 -16.25 24.36 4.76
C LEU A 762 -17.70 24.54 4.29
N GLN A 763 -17.89 25.47 3.35
CA GLN A 763 -19.16 25.63 2.66
C GLN A 763 -19.34 24.52 1.60
N PRO A 764 -20.57 23.98 1.42
CA PRO A 764 -20.84 22.97 0.42
C PRO A 764 -20.40 23.40 -0.99
N ASN A 765 -19.87 22.45 -1.77
CA ASN A 765 -19.52 22.64 -3.18
C ASN A 765 -18.49 23.75 -3.48
N THR A 766 -17.59 24.07 -2.55
CA THR A 766 -16.59 25.14 -2.74
C THR A 766 -15.19 24.67 -3.12
N ILE A 767 -14.76 23.49 -2.65
CA ILE A 767 -13.42 22.94 -2.94
C ILE A 767 -13.56 21.70 -3.81
N ALA A 768 -13.24 21.81 -5.09
CA ALA A 768 -13.29 20.68 -6.02
C ALA A 768 -12.22 19.63 -5.69
N ILE A 769 -12.60 18.34 -5.73
CA ILE A 769 -11.65 17.22 -5.60
C ILE A 769 -11.27 16.71 -6.97
N ILE A 770 -10.05 17.04 -7.38
CA ILE A 770 -9.48 16.58 -8.64
C ILE A 770 -9.01 15.12 -8.47
N PRO A 771 -9.55 14.16 -9.26
CA PRO A 771 -9.10 12.78 -9.20
C PRO A 771 -7.60 12.64 -9.53
N PRO A 772 -6.94 11.53 -9.15
CA PRO A 772 -5.50 11.36 -9.37
C PRO A 772 -5.01 11.55 -10.80
N LEU A 773 -5.86 11.28 -11.78
CA LEU A 773 -5.56 11.45 -13.20
C LEU A 773 -6.34 12.62 -13.83
N GLY A 774 -6.87 13.53 -13.01
CA GLY A 774 -7.81 14.57 -13.43
C GLY A 774 -9.22 14.02 -13.66
N TYR A 775 -10.14 14.90 -14.09
CA TYR A 775 -11.52 14.50 -14.41
C TYR A 775 -11.63 13.79 -15.77
N ARG A 776 -10.60 13.86 -16.62
CA ARG A 776 -10.63 13.35 -18.01
C ARG A 776 -9.45 12.45 -18.43
N PRO A 777 -9.02 11.48 -17.62
CA PRO A 777 -7.88 10.62 -17.95
C PRO A 777 -8.16 9.54 -19.00
N GLN A 778 -9.44 9.28 -19.26
CA GLN A 778 -9.89 8.15 -20.07
C GLN A 778 -10.26 8.54 -21.49
N ASP A 779 -10.32 9.85 -21.79
CA ASP A 779 -10.66 10.37 -23.11
C ASP A 779 -9.47 10.14 -24.06
N LYS A 780 -9.33 8.89 -24.50
CA LYS A 780 -8.34 8.44 -25.48
C LYS A 780 -8.87 8.75 -26.87
N GLN A 781 -8.74 10.00 -27.27
CA GLN A 781 -9.11 10.42 -28.61
C GLN A 781 -7.92 10.27 -29.56
N SER A 782 -8.17 9.71 -30.76
CA SER A 782 -7.08 9.52 -31.73
C SER A 782 -6.60 10.87 -32.26
N ALA A 783 -5.29 11.02 -32.47
CA ALA A 783 -4.73 12.27 -32.99
C ALA A 783 -5.30 12.62 -34.37
N ILE A 784 -5.59 11.60 -35.19
CA ILE A 784 -6.20 11.78 -36.52
C ILE A 784 -7.66 12.25 -36.42
N ALA A 785 -8.44 11.73 -35.47
CA ALA A 785 -9.82 12.21 -35.21
C ALA A 785 -9.82 13.68 -34.79
N LEU A 786 -8.94 14.08 -33.88
CA LEU A 786 -8.85 15.48 -33.43
C LEU A 786 -8.48 16.43 -34.56
N LYS A 787 -7.53 16.05 -35.42
CA LYS A 787 -7.16 16.84 -36.60
C LYS A 787 -8.33 16.98 -37.57
N TRP A 788 -9.08 15.90 -37.80
CA TRP A 788 -10.28 15.93 -38.64
C TRP A 788 -11.37 16.85 -38.06
N LEU A 789 -11.70 16.71 -36.77
CA LEU A 789 -12.67 17.58 -36.11
C LEU A 789 -12.25 19.05 -36.16
N SER A 790 -10.96 19.34 -35.97
CA SER A 790 -10.44 20.70 -36.08
C SER A 790 -10.55 21.24 -37.51
N TYR A 791 -10.22 20.43 -38.52
CA TYR A 791 -10.39 20.80 -39.93
C TYR A 791 -11.84 21.12 -40.27
N VAL A 792 -12.80 20.30 -39.83
CA VAL A 792 -14.23 20.54 -40.07
C VAL A 792 -14.69 21.80 -39.35
N SER A 793 -14.26 21.98 -38.10
CA SER A 793 -14.57 23.16 -37.28
C SER A 793 -14.11 24.46 -37.97
N GLU A 794 -12.90 24.50 -38.51
CA GLU A 794 -12.37 25.66 -39.23
C GLU A 794 -13.03 25.86 -40.61
N LYS A 795 -13.19 24.77 -41.39
CA LYS A 795 -13.77 24.82 -42.73
C LYS A 795 -15.23 25.29 -42.73
N GLU A 796 -16.01 24.79 -41.79
CA GLU A 796 -17.43 25.14 -41.64
C GLU A 796 -17.64 26.35 -40.73
N ASN A 797 -16.58 26.86 -40.09
CA ASN A 797 -16.60 27.95 -39.11
C ASN A 797 -17.63 27.71 -37.98
N ILE A 798 -17.60 26.50 -37.41
CA ILE A 798 -18.47 26.05 -36.32
C ILE A 798 -17.64 25.60 -35.12
N TYR A 799 -18.20 25.71 -33.91
CA TYR A 799 -17.55 25.21 -32.70
C TYR A 799 -17.91 23.75 -32.44
N ILE A 800 -16.95 22.84 -32.55
CA ILE A 800 -17.17 21.41 -32.28
C ILE A 800 -16.60 21.05 -30.90
N ARG A 801 -17.48 20.65 -29.97
CA ARG A 801 -17.12 20.11 -28.65
C ARG A 801 -16.52 18.71 -28.80
N HIS A 802 -15.34 18.45 -28.22
CA HIS A 802 -14.58 17.19 -28.32
C HIS A 802 -13.65 16.98 -27.10
N ALA A 803 -12.96 15.84 -27.01
CA ALA A 803 -12.10 15.47 -25.86
C ALA A 803 -11.12 16.55 -25.36
N ARG A 804 -10.47 17.30 -26.28
CA ARG A 804 -9.43 18.30 -25.95
C ARG A 804 -9.91 19.75 -25.75
N ASN A 805 -11.21 20.00 -25.67
CA ASN A 805 -11.76 21.32 -25.32
C ASN A 805 -12.69 21.24 -24.10
N THR A 806 -13.98 21.55 -24.23
CA THR A 806 -15.00 21.38 -23.19
C THR A 806 -15.37 19.91 -22.92
N GLY A 807 -14.75 18.95 -23.61
CA GLY A 807 -14.85 17.49 -23.38
C GLY A 807 -15.90 16.84 -24.26
N GLU A 808 -15.88 15.52 -24.41
CA GLU A 808 -16.87 14.81 -25.25
C GLU A 808 -18.29 14.91 -24.70
N GLN A 809 -19.29 15.00 -25.59
CA GLN A 809 -20.69 15.00 -25.19
C GLN A 809 -21.15 13.55 -24.96
N ARG A 810 -21.77 13.29 -23.79
CA ARG A 810 -22.43 12.00 -23.53
C ARG A 810 -23.87 12.05 -24.06
N ILE A 811 -24.23 11.05 -24.86
CA ILE A 811 -25.58 10.81 -25.38
C ILE A 811 -25.95 9.36 -25.04
N GLY A 812 -26.79 9.19 -24.02
CA GLY A 812 -27.12 7.88 -23.46
C GLY A 812 -25.88 7.13 -22.96
N PRO A 813 -25.65 5.87 -23.40
CA PRO A 813 -24.49 5.10 -22.95
C PRO A 813 -23.17 5.54 -23.62
N TYR A 814 -23.20 6.35 -24.68
CA TYR A 814 -22.04 6.67 -25.52
C TYR A 814 -21.48 8.07 -25.29
N ARG A 815 -20.16 8.24 -25.43
CA ARG A 815 -19.48 9.54 -25.59
C ARG A 815 -19.11 9.71 -27.04
N VAL A 816 -19.55 10.79 -27.66
CA VAL A 816 -19.34 11.04 -29.10
C VAL A 816 -18.06 11.84 -29.33
N ASP A 817 -17.37 11.57 -30.45
CA ASP A 817 -16.05 12.18 -30.72
C ASP A 817 -16.14 13.71 -30.89
N GLY A 818 -17.16 14.19 -31.59
CA GLY A 818 -17.45 15.61 -31.78
C GLY A 818 -18.94 15.92 -31.67
N PHE A 819 -19.30 17.07 -31.10
CA PHE A 819 -20.68 17.53 -31.00
C PHE A 819 -20.79 19.03 -31.28
N HIS A 820 -21.73 19.39 -32.14
CA HIS A 820 -22.10 20.78 -32.41
C HIS A 820 -23.54 21.03 -31.94
N GLU A 821 -23.68 21.89 -30.93
CA GLU A 821 -24.95 22.16 -30.25
C GLU A 821 -25.95 22.89 -31.15
N GLY A 822 -25.48 23.90 -31.91
CA GLY A 822 -26.36 24.75 -32.73
C GLY A 822 -27.12 24.02 -33.84
N SER A 823 -26.55 22.94 -34.38
CA SER A 823 -27.21 22.11 -35.40
C SER A 823 -27.57 20.71 -34.92
N ASN A 824 -27.47 20.45 -33.60
CA ASN A 824 -27.67 19.14 -32.97
C ASN A 824 -26.97 18.00 -33.73
N THR A 825 -25.72 18.24 -34.16
CA THR A 825 -24.96 17.35 -35.04
C THR A 825 -23.84 16.66 -34.28
N VAL A 826 -23.79 15.34 -34.42
CA VAL A 826 -22.76 14.46 -33.87
C VAL A 826 -21.78 14.10 -34.97
N TYR A 827 -20.49 14.28 -34.72
CA TYR A 827 -19.39 13.88 -35.60
C TYR A 827 -18.70 12.65 -34.99
N GLU A 828 -18.67 11.53 -35.71
CA GLU A 828 -18.08 10.26 -35.26
C GLU A 828 -16.93 9.85 -36.18
N PHE A 829 -15.77 9.60 -35.60
CA PHE A 829 -14.58 9.15 -36.32
C PHE A 829 -14.36 7.65 -36.13
N ASN A 830 -14.66 6.90 -37.17
CA ASN A 830 -14.58 5.44 -37.16
C ASN A 830 -13.17 4.97 -37.56
N GLY A 831 -12.29 4.82 -36.57
CA GLY A 831 -10.99 4.15 -36.74
C GLY A 831 -11.16 2.72 -37.26
N ASP A 832 -10.53 2.38 -38.38
CA ASP A 832 -10.89 1.18 -39.16
C ASP A 832 -10.68 -0.11 -38.37
N PHE A 833 -9.59 -0.16 -37.60
CA PHE A 833 -9.20 -1.28 -36.75
C PHE A 833 -10.15 -1.50 -35.56
N TRP A 834 -10.71 -0.42 -35.03
CA TRP A 834 -11.56 -0.45 -33.83
C TRP A 834 -13.05 -0.63 -34.15
N HIS A 835 -13.48 -0.16 -35.33
CA HIS A 835 -14.89 -0.09 -35.73
C HIS A 835 -15.28 -1.09 -36.82
N GLY A 836 -14.37 -1.96 -37.28
CA GLY A 836 -14.73 -3.05 -38.19
C GLY A 836 -14.92 -2.63 -39.65
N CYS A 837 -14.05 -1.74 -40.17
CA CYS A 837 -14.17 -1.24 -41.53
C CYS A 837 -14.15 -2.36 -42.58
N LYS A 838 -14.74 -2.11 -43.75
CA LYS A 838 -14.72 -3.01 -44.91
C LYS A 838 -13.31 -3.30 -45.44
N CYS A 839 -12.30 -2.53 -45.03
CA CYS A 839 -10.89 -2.77 -45.31
C CYS A 839 -10.36 -4.08 -44.69
N PHE A 840 -11.07 -4.66 -43.72
CA PHE A 840 -10.71 -5.93 -43.09
C PHE A 840 -11.68 -7.04 -43.47
N ALA A 841 -11.18 -8.27 -43.56
CA ALA A 841 -12.04 -9.44 -43.75
C ALA A 841 -12.97 -9.62 -42.54
N ARG A 842 -14.24 -9.95 -42.79
CA ARG A 842 -15.29 -10.01 -41.75
C ARG A 842 -14.97 -10.98 -40.61
N GLY A 843 -14.30 -12.10 -40.91
CA GLY A 843 -13.87 -13.09 -39.92
C GLY A 843 -12.57 -12.75 -39.18
N THR A 844 -11.84 -11.70 -39.56
CA THR A 844 -10.63 -11.28 -38.86
C THR A 844 -10.97 -10.89 -37.43
N LYS A 845 -10.21 -11.39 -36.44
CA LYS A 845 -10.38 -11.01 -35.04
C LYS A 845 -9.47 -9.85 -34.68
N ASN A 846 -10.01 -8.84 -34.01
CA ASN A 846 -9.23 -7.77 -33.41
C ASN A 846 -8.46 -8.35 -32.20
N PRO A 847 -7.11 -8.31 -32.20
CA PRO A 847 -6.28 -8.95 -31.17
C PRO A 847 -6.37 -8.27 -29.80
N ILE A 848 -6.91 -7.05 -29.72
CA ILE A 848 -7.00 -6.30 -28.47
C ILE A 848 -8.27 -6.67 -27.71
N ASN A 849 -9.42 -6.72 -28.38
CA ASN A 849 -10.73 -6.95 -27.76
C ASN A 849 -11.29 -8.37 -28.01
N GLY A 850 -10.70 -9.15 -28.91
CA GLY A 850 -11.08 -10.54 -29.20
C GLY A 850 -12.32 -10.72 -30.09
N LYS A 851 -12.98 -9.62 -30.50
CA LYS A 851 -14.16 -9.63 -31.38
C LYS A 851 -13.77 -9.70 -32.84
N THR A 852 -14.66 -10.21 -33.69
CA THR A 852 -14.49 -10.19 -35.15
C THR A 852 -14.76 -8.79 -35.71
N MET A 853 -14.16 -8.46 -36.86
CA MET A 853 -14.40 -7.18 -37.53
C MET A 853 -15.87 -7.03 -37.97
N GLN A 854 -16.59 -8.13 -38.19
CA GLN A 854 -18.03 -8.11 -38.43
C GLN A 854 -18.84 -7.69 -37.20
N GLU A 855 -18.50 -8.22 -36.02
CA GLU A 855 -19.15 -7.85 -34.76
C GLU A 855 -18.92 -6.36 -34.44
N LEU A 856 -17.69 -5.87 -34.60
CA LEU A 856 -17.34 -4.45 -34.39
C LEU A 856 -18.10 -3.52 -35.35
N TYR A 857 -18.23 -3.92 -36.62
CA TYR A 857 -19.01 -3.17 -37.61
C TYR A 857 -20.49 -3.11 -37.23
N LYS A 858 -21.06 -4.22 -36.76
CA LYS A 858 -22.46 -4.28 -36.33
C LYS A 858 -22.70 -3.38 -35.12
N GLU A 859 -21.81 -3.39 -34.14
CA GLU A 859 -21.87 -2.51 -32.97
C GLU A 859 -21.77 -1.02 -33.35
N THR A 860 -20.90 -0.68 -34.30
CA THR A 860 -20.76 0.69 -34.84
C THR A 860 -22.06 1.17 -35.48
N LEU A 861 -22.71 0.33 -36.31
CA LEU A 861 -24.01 0.65 -36.90
C LEU A 861 -25.11 0.79 -35.84
N GLN A 862 -25.13 -0.10 -34.84
CA GLN A 862 -26.10 -0.02 -33.74
C GLN A 862 -25.97 1.29 -32.95
N ARG A 863 -24.74 1.74 -32.71
CA ARG A 863 -24.45 3.04 -32.08
C ARG A 863 -24.95 4.19 -32.93
N ARG A 864 -24.66 4.19 -34.23
CA ARG A 864 -25.15 5.21 -35.17
C ARG A 864 -26.68 5.28 -35.19
N ASP A 865 -27.33 4.13 -35.35
CA ASP A 865 -28.79 4.06 -35.43
C ASP A 865 -29.44 4.44 -34.09
N TYR A 866 -28.75 4.24 -32.97
CA TYR A 866 -29.17 4.77 -31.68
C TYR A 866 -29.14 6.31 -31.65
N LEU A 867 -28.03 6.93 -32.06
CA LEU A 867 -27.88 8.39 -32.07
C LEU A 867 -28.92 9.06 -32.98
N ILE A 868 -29.17 8.50 -34.18
CA ILE A 868 -30.19 9.00 -35.10
C ILE A 868 -31.59 8.88 -34.47
N ARG A 869 -31.92 7.76 -33.82
CA ARG A 869 -33.21 7.58 -33.12
C ARG A 869 -33.42 8.56 -31.97
N GLN A 870 -32.35 9.07 -31.38
CA GLN A 870 -32.42 10.13 -30.37
C GLN A 870 -32.60 11.53 -30.96
N GLY A 871 -32.72 11.66 -32.30
CA GLY A 871 -32.99 12.92 -32.99
C GLY A 871 -31.74 13.72 -33.40
N TYR A 872 -30.55 13.12 -33.35
CA TYR A 872 -29.30 13.76 -33.74
C TYR A 872 -28.96 13.53 -35.21
N LYS A 873 -28.40 14.55 -35.87
CA LYS A 873 -27.79 14.38 -37.19
C LYS A 873 -26.39 13.80 -37.00
N VAL A 874 -26.11 12.62 -37.56
CA VAL A 874 -24.80 11.95 -37.41
C VAL A 874 -23.98 12.09 -38.69
N VAL A 875 -22.77 12.63 -38.58
CA VAL A 875 -21.76 12.74 -39.64
C VAL A 875 -20.62 11.79 -39.29
N GLU A 876 -20.46 10.73 -40.08
CA GLU A 876 -19.43 9.71 -39.85
C GLU A 876 -18.25 9.91 -40.80
N LYS A 877 -17.04 9.63 -40.32
CA LYS A 877 -15.83 9.59 -41.15
C LYS A 877 -15.01 8.35 -40.85
N TRP A 878 -14.71 7.54 -41.87
CA TRP A 878 -13.83 6.39 -41.71
C TRP A 878 -12.35 6.77 -41.88
N GLU A 879 -11.49 6.08 -41.15
CA GLU A 879 -10.04 6.33 -41.19
C GLU A 879 -9.45 6.09 -42.58
N CYS A 880 -9.86 5.05 -43.30
CA CYS A 880 -9.41 4.78 -44.67
C CYS A 880 -9.86 5.85 -45.66
N GLU A 881 -11.07 6.38 -45.51
CA GLU A 881 -11.62 7.44 -46.36
C GLU A 881 -10.81 8.72 -46.18
N LEU A 882 -10.54 9.10 -44.93
CA LEU A 882 -9.70 10.27 -44.63
C LEU A 882 -8.25 10.09 -45.11
N LYS A 883 -7.67 8.90 -44.96
CA LYS A 883 -6.32 8.60 -45.48
C LYS A 883 -6.26 8.72 -46.99
N LYS A 884 -7.32 8.31 -47.70
CA LYS A 884 -7.41 8.45 -49.15
C LYS A 884 -7.50 9.93 -49.54
N GLU A 885 -8.36 10.71 -48.88
CA GLU A 885 -8.45 12.16 -49.11
C GLU A 885 -7.13 12.89 -48.86
N LEU A 886 -6.41 12.55 -47.79
CA LEU A 886 -5.07 13.08 -47.52
C LEU A 886 -4.03 12.74 -48.61
N SER A 887 -4.27 11.69 -49.40
CA SER A 887 -3.40 11.33 -50.52
C SER A 887 -3.78 12.02 -51.83
N GLU A 888 -5.04 12.43 -51.97
CA GLU A 888 -5.60 13.01 -53.20
C GLU A 888 -5.70 14.55 -53.13
N ASP A 889 -5.86 15.12 -51.94
CA ASP A 889 -6.03 16.55 -51.69
C ASP A 889 -4.80 17.17 -50.98
N PRO A 890 -3.98 17.95 -51.70
CA PRO A 890 -2.80 18.60 -51.14
C PRO A 890 -3.11 19.61 -50.02
N GLU A 891 -4.28 20.25 -50.05
CA GLU A 891 -4.67 21.31 -49.11
C GLU A 891 -4.99 20.72 -47.73
N ILE A 892 -5.72 19.60 -47.71
CA ILE A 892 -6.02 18.86 -46.47
C ILE A 892 -4.73 18.28 -45.88
N LYS A 893 -3.84 17.77 -46.74
CA LYS A 893 -2.54 17.24 -46.31
C LYS A 893 -1.68 18.32 -45.64
N GLU A 894 -1.57 19.50 -46.26
CA GLU A 894 -0.81 20.61 -45.70
C GLU A 894 -1.38 21.08 -44.36
N TYR A 895 -2.70 21.10 -44.21
CA TYR A 895 -3.36 21.37 -42.93
C TYR A 895 -2.98 20.35 -41.86
N PHE A 896 -3.10 19.05 -42.16
CA PHE A 896 -2.78 17.98 -41.22
C PHE A 896 -1.30 17.95 -40.82
N ASP A 897 -0.40 18.32 -41.72
CA ASP A 897 1.05 18.37 -41.45
C ASP A 897 1.43 19.60 -40.59
N LYS A 898 0.78 20.75 -40.79
CA LYS A 898 1.04 21.98 -40.01
C LYS A 898 0.37 22.01 -38.63
N ASN A 899 -0.82 21.42 -38.47
CA ASN A 899 -1.56 21.50 -37.22
C ASN A 899 -1.05 20.47 -36.18
N VAL A 900 -0.11 20.92 -35.34
CA VAL A 900 0.51 20.14 -34.26
C VAL A 900 -0.39 20.13 -33.02
N ILE A 901 -1.57 19.50 -33.11
CA ILE A 901 -2.40 19.23 -31.93
C ILE A 901 -1.83 18.01 -31.18
N ALA A 902 -0.61 18.13 -30.66
CA ALA A 902 0.08 17.03 -29.97
C ALA A 902 0.99 17.53 -28.85
N THR A 903 0.46 18.31 -27.92
CA THR A 903 1.00 18.35 -26.57
C THR A 903 0.12 17.51 -25.66
N GLU A 904 0.71 16.53 -24.98
CA GLU A 904 0.06 15.84 -23.88
C GLU A 904 -0.36 16.88 -22.82
N PRO A 905 -1.52 16.72 -22.15
CA PRO A 905 -1.89 17.58 -21.04
C PRO A 905 -0.78 17.62 -19.99
N LEU A 906 -0.49 18.81 -19.44
CA LEU A 906 0.41 18.94 -18.30
C LEU A 906 -0.12 18.07 -17.15
N GLU A 907 0.76 17.29 -16.52
CA GLU A 907 0.43 16.54 -15.30
C GLU A 907 0.74 17.41 -14.07
N PRO A 908 -0.25 18.07 -13.44
CA PRO A 908 0.01 19.09 -12.42
C PRO A 908 0.65 18.49 -11.16
N ARG A 909 0.46 17.20 -10.91
CA ARG A 909 1.05 16.48 -9.77
C ARG A 909 2.57 16.37 -9.85
N HIS A 910 3.16 16.36 -11.05
CA HIS A 910 4.61 16.39 -11.18
C HIS A 910 5.23 17.68 -10.61
N ALA A 911 4.46 18.77 -10.50
CA ALA A 911 4.92 20.02 -9.89
C ALA A 911 5.15 19.89 -8.37
N LEU A 912 4.44 18.96 -7.71
CA LEU A 912 4.50 18.75 -6.26
C LEU A 912 5.71 17.91 -5.80
N PHE A 913 6.40 17.22 -6.72
CA PHE A 913 7.53 16.34 -6.40
C PHE A 913 8.91 16.96 -6.72
N GLY A 914 9.00 18.28 -6.86
CA GLY A 914 10.28 18.98 -7.00
C GLY A 914 10.98 18.84 -8.36
N GLY A 915 10.26 18.40 -9.40
CA GLY A 915 10.71 18.43 -10.80
C GLY A 915 10.09 19.59 -11.56
N ARG A 916 10.85 20.27 -12.42
CA ARG A 916 10.35 21.37 -13.26
C ARG A 916 9.28 20.84 -14.24
N THR A 917 8.00 21.02 -13.92
CA THR A 917 6.88 20.83 -14.85
C THR A 917 6.73 22.05 -15.71
N ASN A 918 7.62 22.23 -16.68
CA ASN A 918 7.57 23.42 -17.53
C ASN A 918 7.00 23.07 -18.91
N ALA A 919 6.00 23.84 -19.34
CA ALA A 919 5.39 23.80 -20.67
C ALA A 919 6.32 24.41 -21.76
N THR A 920 7.63 24.21 -21.62
CA THR A 920 8.64 24.93 -22.41
C THR A 920 9.44 24.00 -23.29
N ARG A 921 9.50 24.32 -24.59
CA ARG A 921 10.50 23.80 -25.52
C ARG A 921 11.85 24.45 -25.16
N LEU A 922 12.80 23.65 -24.66
CA LEU A 922 14.10 24.15 -24.14
C LEU A 922 14.93 24.91 -25.19
N TYR A 923 14.68 24.66 -26.48
CA TYR A 923 15.31 25.38 -27.57
C TYR A 923 14.41 25.37 -28.82
N TYR A 924 14.15 26.55 -29.38
CA TYR A 924 13.49 26.72 -30.66
C TYR A 924 14.16 27.83 -31.46
N LYS A 925 14.57 27.54 -32.69
CA LYS A 925 15.16 28.52 -33.60
C LYS A 925 14.05 29.05 -34.51
N ALA A 926 13.62 30.28 -34.26
CA ALA A 926 12.62 30.96 -35.10
C ALA A 926 13.10 31.08 -36.56
N GLN A 927 12.18 30.92 -37.50
CA GLN A 927 12.41 31.27 -38.90
C GLN A 927 12.25 32.78 -39.14
N GLU A 928 12.72 33.30 -40.28
CA GLU A 928 12.78 34.75 -40.58
C GLU A 928 11.42 35.47 -40.50
N SER A 929 10.31 34.76 -40.67
CA SER A 929 8.93 35.29 -40.60
C SER A 929 8.21 35.04 -39.27
N GLU A 930 8.88 34.38 -38.32
CA GLU A 930 8.25 33.86 -37.11
C GLU A 930 8.56 34.74 -35.89
N LYS A 931 7.55 35.01 -35.06
CA LYS A 931 7.71 35.75 -33.79
C LYS A 931 7.47 34.80 -32.62
N ILE A 932 8.48 34.59 -31.79
CA ILE A 932 8.35 33.87 -30.53
C ILE A 932 7.76 34.82 -29.48
N LYS A 933 6.67 34.42 -28.84
CA LYS A 933 6.11 35.11 -27.66
C LYS A 933 6.56 34.38 -26.40
N TYR A 934 7.14 35.12 -25.45
CA TYR A 934 7.53 34.61 -24.13
C TYR A 934 6.56 35.18 -23.09
N VAL A 935 6.02 34.30 -22.23
CA VAL A 935 5.20 34.69 -21.08
C VAL A 935 5.92 34.16 -19.85
N ASP A 936 6.43 35.07 -19.02
CA ASP A 936 7.07 34.75 -17.74
C ASP A 936 5.98 34.60 -16.67
N PHE A 937 6.02 33.52 -15.90
CA PHE A 937 5.06 33.24 -14.84
C PHE A 937 5.80 33.09 -13.52
N THR A 938 5.76 34.13 -12.69
CA THR A 938 6.33 34.13 -11.33
C THR A 938 5.41 33.41 -10.34
N ARG A 939 5.72 32.14 -10.07
CA ARG A 939 5.41 31.21 -8.94
C ARG A 939 4.22 31.37 -7.95
N TYR A 940 3.49 32.48 -7.85
CA TYR A 940 2.35 32.62 -6.94
C TYR A 940 0.98 32.58 -7.63
N ASP A 941 0.91 32.87 -8.93
CA ASP A 941 -0.37 32.92 -9.67
C ASP A 941 -0.89 31.56 -10.14
N LEU A 942 -0.14 30.48 -9.89
CA LEU A 942 -0.50 29.13 -10.37
C LEU A 942 -1.75 28.57 -9.67
N TYR A 943 -2.08 29.06 -8.46
CA TYR A 943 -3.28 28.66 -7.73
C TYR A 943 -4.48 29.54 -8.08
N ASP A 944 -4.31 30.87 -8.07
CA ASP A 944 -5.42 31.79 -8.34
C ASP A 944 -5.84 31.83 -9.82
N TRP A 945 -4.92 31.62 -10.77
CA TRP A 945 -5.29 31.65 -12.19
C TRP A 945 -5.93 30.33 -12.67
N PHE A 946 -5.52 29.17 -12.12
CA PHE A 946 -6.20 27.90 -12.39
C PHE A 946 -7.62 27.88 -11.82
N CYS A 947 -7.86 28.56 -10.69
CA CYS A 947 -9.18 28.69 -10.09
C CYS A 947 -10.09 29.71 -10.78
N ASN A 948 -9.55 30.65 -11.57
CA ASN A 948 -10.34 31.64 -12.31
C ASN A 948 -10.62 31.25 -13.78
N LEU A 949 -10.12 30.11 -14.25
CA LEU A 949 -10.33 29.57 -15.61
C LEU A 949 -11.14 28.26 -15.66
N LEU A 950 -11.48 27.71 -14.49
CA LEU A 950 -12.53 26.69 -14.30
C LEU A 950 -13.82 27.39 -13.90
#